data_AF-A0A6N2E5V7-F1
#
_entry.id   AF-A0A6N2E5V7-F1
#
_cell.length_a   1.000
_cell.length_b   1.000
_cell.length_c   1.000
_cell.angle_alpha   90.00
_cell.angle_beta   90.00
_cell.angle_gamma   90.00
#
_symmetry.space_group_name_H-M   'P 1'
#
loop_
_entity.id
_entity.type
_entity.pdbx_description
1 polymer ?
#
loop_
_entity_poly.entity_id
_entity_poly.type
_entity_poly.pdbx_seq_one_letter_code
_entity_poly.pdbx_strand_id
1 'polypeptide(L)'
;MNTPGSTTVRAGSTAFSLRTSRTASTTVRAVLLCLLLPAALALSCSNPFVNYNDNSASDSSASSGAKTGTLSIQFGGSMLEAQTVTPNPVDPATLTYNVLLTRDGFADILVTDIADATAAVEGIALGLWYLEVTGFSGATPVFRSTPDLSVNIAEGANFLTVQLHPLTEGEGGIALSIGWPVGLVSGYDAAQSSFADLLGGPPQPIDAYTEVVGTQLNFSIPSIAAGYYRLSIYLTNIVDSVDVHVATVIEVIHVYDTLVSTANIALTTAEIAQAPSAPTGLASGYERDASQALTGVTLSWSDTANTEEGFRVFRVVNGDDPALISGNLNPNTQSYIDTDTGAFAAGDTIGYVVRAFNSFGESADLSATAGTARALTYDGNENTEGTVPATDLLYFEGEEVTVLENTGGLGRDGHSFGGWNTQADGTGENHPPGTTFDMPAANLTLYAAWNTESFTLSFIGNGSVAGDVPEPGLYEFGEEVLAPENTGDLRGPYVEEPIITQRFLGWNTAADGTGTDYPVRETFNMPAADLTLYAQWTTDAALLGKIGPAGGYVFVENPNPNWEVDDGWRWMELALADGEWGTWSAPADALIGTAAELGRGKFNTELIIANTSDSAAARSTVESLGGYSDWFLPTSAEMQQIINAIHVNGLGEFDTSGTGSYWTSHESNATNAFRGNFDEGSGNVTAQMKGNGSYTRAVRAFRSVAETYVIQYHANEADNGSAPPAQYYYEAGDTVVLSGRGDLARAGFGFAGWMTEADGSGASFLAEEALVLGTDIPAQNSVLYARWFDSYNIGDEGPAGGHIFYINPNPNWEVDDGWRFMEAAPVDTEFVNRSWGTEANLIGTAAALGEGLSNTTAVVTSLADYNGGDYAARLAADLVFDGYADWFLPSQDELIEMYQRLRVEQDVAGFENAHYWSSTEETAANAWSKSFNTGADDSYIKTNAFIRVRAARRF
;
A
#
# COMPACT_ATOMS: atom_id res chain seq x y z
N MET A 1 -11.54 49.40 10.37
CA MET A 1 -12.14 49.31 11.72
C MET A 1 -11.03 49.04 12.72
N ASN A 2 -10.90 49.95 13.68
CA ASN A 2 -10.31 49.85 15.03
C ASN A 2 -8.92 49.21 15.25
N THR A 3 -7.91 50.07 15.21
CA THR A 3 -6.95 50.49 16.27
C THR A 3 -6.39 49.53 17.36
N PRO A 4 -5.20 49.87 17.91
CA PRO A 4 -4.14 48.94 18.36
C PRO A 4 -3.87 48.98 19.89
N GLY A 5 -2.89 48.21 20.38
CA GLY A 5 -2.34 48.43 21.72
C GLY A 5 -1.17 47.55 22.18
N SER A 6 -0.13 48.23 22.66
CA SER A 6 0.62 47.94 23.90
C SER A 6 1.94 47.17 23.84
N THR A 7 3.00 47.96 23.93
CA THR A 7 4.29 47.70 24.59
C THR A 7 4.16 47.07 25.99
N THR A 8 5.14 46.25 26.38
CA THR A 8 5.61 46.16 27.79
C THR A 8 7.08 45.74 27.85
N VAL A 9 7.86 46.55 28.55
CA VAL A 9 9.23 46.34 29.00
C VAL A 9 9.21 45.48 30.27
N ARG A 10 10.16 44.54 30.42
CA ARG A 10 10.67 44.15 31.75
C ARG A 10 12.11 43.63 31.69
N ALA A 11 12.89 44.15 32.63
CA ALA A 11 14.30 43.90 32.90
C ALA A 11 14.56 42.59 33.66
N GLY A 12 15.80 42.12 33.63
CA GLY A 12 16.34 41.07 34.51
C GLY A 12 17.58 40.41 33.88
N SER A 13 18.75 41.02 34.02
CA SER A 13 19.77 40.68 35.04
C SER A 13 20.87 39.77 34.48
N THR A 14 21.98 40.43 34.17
CA THR A 14 23.33 39.91 33.95
C THR A 14 23.78 38.98 35.08
N ALA A 15 24.23 37.76 34.72
CA ALA A 15 25.05 36.92 35.57
C ALA A 15 26.43 36.75 34.90
N PHE A 16 27.39 37.46 35.47
CA PHE A 16 28.82 37.42 35.16
C PHE A 16 29.40 36.13 35.77
N SER A 17 30.03 35.27 34.96
CA SER A 17 30.85 34.16 35.45
C SER A 17 32.27 34.28 34.90
N LEU A 18 33.13 34.86 35.74
CA LEU A 18 34.59 34.83 35.63
C LEU A 18 35.09 33.38 35.76
N ARG A 19 35.76 32.86 34.73
CA ARG A 19 36.79 31.82 34.88
C ARG A 19 38.04 32.19 34.10
N THR A 20 38.94 32.82 34.86
CA THR A 20 40.40 32.66 34.86
C THR A 20 41.00 31.72 33.81
N SER A 21 41.75 32.28 32.85
CA SER A 21 42.92 31.62 32.27
C SER A 21 44.18 32.33 32.79
N ARG A 22 45.08 31.54 33.38
CA ARG A 22 46.41 31.96 33.85
C ARG A 22 47.43 31.50 32.83
N THR A 23 48.23 32.47 32.36
CA THR A 23 49.70 32.44 32.13
C THR A 23 50.25 31.45 31.09
N ALA A 24 51.17 31.81 30.18
CA ALA A 24 52.04 32.97 30.06
C ALA A 24 52.56 33.11 28.61
N SER A 25 52.77 34.34 28.13
CA SER A 25 53.99 34.71 27.42
C SER A 25 54.10 36.23 27.34
N THR A 26 55.19 36.73 27.88
CA THR A 26 55.74 38.09 27.84
C THR A 26 55.91 38.63 26.41
N THR A 27 55.65 39.94 26.21
CA THR A 27 56.60 40.97 25.68
C THR A 27 55.86 42.21 25.11
N VAL A 28 55.99 43.33 25.84
CA VAL A 28 56.21 44.75 25.39
C VAL A 28 55.12 45.56 24.65
N ARG A 29 54.67 46.64 25.35
CA ARG A 29 54.39 48.06 24.99
C ARG A 29 53.51 48.37 23.74
N ALA A 30 52.53 49.28 23.79
CA ALA A 30 52.79 50.73 23.79
C ALA A 30 51.54 51.61 24.08
N VAL A 31 51.80 52.75 24.76
CA VAL A 31 51.42 54.15 24.47
C VAL A 31 49.96 54.54 24.20
N LEU A 32 49.49 55.55 24.95
CA LEU A 32 48.75 56.70 24.39
C LEU A 32 48.78 57.89 25.37
N LEU A 33 49.33 59.05 24.98
CA LEU A 33 48.57 60.12 24.29
C LEU A 33 49.31 61.48 24.38
N CYS A 34 49.31 62.15 23.23
CA CYS A 34 49.92 63.44 22.86
C CYS A 34 49.45 64.67 23.66
N LEU A 35 50.24 65.76 23.65
CA LEU A 35 49.90 67.05 23.01
C LEU A 35 50.90 68.20 23.31
N LEU A 36 51.21 68.98 22.26
CA LEU A 36 51.72 70.37 22.16
C LEU A 36 53.20 70.64 21.78
N LEU A 37 53.31 71.31 20.62
CA LEU A 37 54.44 71.89 19.88
C LEU A 37 54.94 73.24 20.49
N PRO A 38 56.06 73.81 19.99
CA PRO A 38 57.10 74.50 20.75
C PRO A 38 57.08 76.03 20.64
N ALA A 39 57.72 76.72 21.60
CA ALA A 39 58.28 78.06 21.40
C ALA A 39 59.29 78.43 22.51
N ALA A 40 60.33 79.16 22.08
CA ALA A 40 61.19 80.08 22.84
C ALA A 40 62.43 79.54 23.58
N LEU A 41 63.57 79.65 22.89
CA LEU A 41 64.82 80.20 23.43
C LEU A 41 64.55 81.48 24.25
N ALA A 42 64.98 81.50 25.51
CA ALA A 42 65.56 82.66 26.21
C ALA A 42 65.73 82.34 27.70
N LEU A 43 66.96 82.52 28.19
CA LEU A 43 67.27 83.13 29.49
C LEU A 43 66.33 82.78 30.66
N SER A 44 66.79 81.93 31.57
CA SER A 44 67.26 82.44 32.87
C SER A 44 67.72 81.28 33.74
N CYS A 45 68.92 81.45 34.30
CA CYS A 45 69.34 80.78 35.52
C CYS A 45 68.20 80.80 36.54
N SER A 46 67.52 79.67 36.75
CA SER A 46 66.70 79.44 37.94
C SER A 46 67.49 78.54 38.89
N ASN A 47 68.57 79.14 39.36
CA ASN A 47 69.22 78.96 40.65
C ASN A 47 68.42 78.05 41.63
N PRO A 48 68.87 76.82 41.96
CA PRO A 48 68.35 76.11 43.13
C PRO A 48 68.82 76.72 44.46
N PHE A 49 69.55 77.85 44.45
CA PHE A 49 69.86 78.62 45.64
C PHE A 49 69.01 79.89 45.71
N VAL A 50 67.94 79.79 46.48
CA VAL A 50 67.27 80.97 47.02
C VAL A 50 68.33 81.91 47.59
N ASN A 51 68.23 83.20 47.21
CA ASN A 51 68.85 84.32 47.89
C ASN A 51 68.70 84.15 49.41
N TYR A 52 69.75 83.69 50.11
CA TYR A 52 69.90 83.98 51.52
C TYR A 52 70.52 85.38 51.65
N ASN A 53 69.77 86.40 51.23
CA ASN A 53 70.01 87.79 51.62
C ASN A 53 69.49 88.01 53.05
N ASP A 54 69.90 87.17 54.00
CA ASP A 54 69.71 87.50 55.40
C ASP A 54 71.06 87.72 56.07
N ASN A 55 71.42 88.99 56.08
CA ASN A 55 72.48 89.58 56.88
C ASN A 55 72.13 89.64 58.39
N SER A 56 71.29 88.73 58.92
CA SER A 56 70.89 88.75 60.33
C SER A 56 70.62 87.37 60.94
N ALA A 57 71.67 86.58 61.15
CA ALA A 57 71.70 85.64 62.27
C ALA A 57 73.12 85.44 62.77
N SER A 58 73.54 86.38 63.62
CA SER A 58 74.69 86.21 64.50
C SER A 58 74.43 85.07 65.48
N ASP A 59 75.29 84.06 65.41
CA ASP A 59 75.96 83.38 66.53
C ASP A 59 75.13 82.60 67.57
N SER A 60 75.44 81.31 67.73
CA SER A 60 75.87 80.73 69.03
C SER A 60 75.86 79.19 69.02
N SER A 61 76.91 78.57 68.46
CA SER A 61 77.55 77.36 69.01
C SER A 61 78.69 76.93 68.09
N ALA A 62 79.92 77.23 68.48
CA ALA A 62 81.10 76.79 67.77
C ALA A 62 81.34 75.27 67.93
N SER A 63 81.36 74.53 66.82
CA SER A 63 82.28 73.41 66.63
C SER A 63 82.91 73.52 65.25
N SER A 64 84.23 73.56 65.23
CA SER A 64 85.13 73.86 64.12
C SER A 64 85.01 72.94 62.90
N GLY A 65 84.39 73.44 61.83
CA GLY A 65 84.53 72.89 60.48
C GLY A 65 83.93 73.87 59.47
N ALA A 66 84.75 74.50 58.63
CA ALA A 66 84.22 75.31 57.52
C ALA A 66 83.34 74.40 56.64
N LYS A 67 82.07 74.74 56.44
CA LYS A 67 81.19 73.97 55.56
C LYS A 67 81.72 74.04 54.12
N THR A 68 81.88 72.88 53.49
CA THR A 68 82.37 72.73 52.13
C THR A 68 81.42 71.86 51.30
N GLY A 69 81.44 72.03 49.98
CA GLY A 69 80.69 71.25 49.00
C GLY A 69 81.61 70.53 48.01
N THR A 70 81.03 69.63 47.23
CA THR A 70 81.70 68.93 46.12
C THR A 70 81.07 69.33 44.80
N LEU A 71 81.90 69.58 43.78
CA LEU A 71 81.46 69.83 42.40
C LEU A 71 81.90 68.67 41.51
N SER A 72 80.94 67.93 40.96
CA SER A 72 81.14 66.94 39.90
C SER A 72 80.88 67.57 38.55
N ILE A 73 81.87 67.54 37.67
CA ILE A 73 81.82 68.14 36.34
C ILE A 73 81.84 67.01 35.32
N GLN A 74 80.89 67.00 34.39
CA GLN A 74 80.87 66.07 33.26
C GLN A 74 81.20 66.82 31.96
N PHE A 75 82.14 66.30 31.18
CA PHE A 75 82.57 66.87 29.91
C PHE A 75 81.83 66.17 28.76
N GLY A 76 81.10 66.93 27.94
CA GLY A 76 80.53 66.46 26.68
C GLY A 76 79.21 65.65 26.75
N GLY A 77 78.07 66.29 27.03
CA GLY A 77 76.73 65.70 26.92
C GLY A 77 75.84 66.40 25.88
N SER A 78 75.11 65.63 25.06
CA SER A 78 74.06 66.12 24.15
C SER A 78 72.69 66.13 24.85
N MET A 79 71.92 67.20 24.69
CA MET A 79 70.55 67.38 25.22
C MET A 79 69.46 66.98 24.20
N LEU A 80 69.82 66.30 23.11
CA LEU A 80 68.92 65.86 22.02
C LEU A 80 69.16 64.37 21.72
N GLU A 81 68.14 63.62 21.27
CA GLU A 81 68.22 62.23 20.76
C GLU A 81 69.01 62.15 19.43
N ALA A 82 70.17 62.80 19.36
CA ALA A 82 71.06 62.87 18.22
C ALA A 82 72.44 62.37 18.65
N GLN A 83 73.12 61.60 17.79
CA GLN A 83 74.49 61.20 18.08
C GLN A 83 75.44 62.36 17.77
N THR A 84 76.57 62.40 18.48
CA THR A 84 77.57 63.45 18.31
C THR A 84 78.68 62.92 17.40
N VAL A 85 78.98 63.65 16.31
CA VAL A 85 79.99 63.29 15.33
C VAL A 85 81.19 64.23 15.45
N THR A 86 82.38 63.67 15.71
CA THR A 86 83.65 64.41 15.87
C THR A 86 84.76 63.80 14.99
N PRO A 87 85.82 64.54 14.61
CA PRO A 87 87.00 63.99 13.95
C PRO A 87 87.87 63.18 14.92
N ASN A 88 88.60 62.19 14.39
CA ASN A 88 89.60 61.41 15.14
C ASN A 88 90.97 62.14 15.09
N PRO A 89 91.71 62.37 16.20
CA PRO A 89 91.56 61.88 17.59
C PRO A 89 90.94 62.88 18.58
N VAL A 90 90.03 63.75 18.12
CA VAL A 90 89.46 64.85 18.93
C VAL A 90 88.18 64.39 19.66
N ASP A 91 88.10 63.11 20.00
CA ASP A 91 86.99 62.56 20.78
C ASP A 91 87.10 63.05 22.23
N PRO A 92 86.08 63.75 22.77
CA PRO A 92 86.06 64.19 24.16
C PRO A 92 86.34 63.09 25.19
N ALA A 93 86.08 61.82 24.86
CA ALA A 93 86.40 60.69 25.74
C ALA A 93 87.91 60.41 25.88
N THR A 94 88.75 61.01 25.03
CA THR A 94 90.21 60.75 24.96
C THR A 94 91.07 61.93 25.40
N LEU A 95 90.46 63.04 25.81
CA LEU A 95 91.14 64.25 26.24
C LEU A 95 91.47 64.24 27.74
N THR A 96 92.44 65.06 28.12
CA THR A 96 92.68 65.42 29.53
C THR A 96 92.18 66.83 29.81
N TYR A 97 91.64 67.09 30.99
CA TYR A 97 91.00 68.37 31.32
C TYR A 97 91.69 69.06 32.48
N ASN A 98 91.77 70.37 32.40
CA ASN A 98 92.08 71.25 33.51
C ASN A 98 90.83 72.06 33.86
N VAL A 99 90.51 72.16 35.15
CA VAL A 99 89.39 72.94 35.69
C VAL A 99 89.96 73.98 36.63
N LEU A 100 89.79 75.26 36.29
CA LEU A 100 90.12 76.39 37.14
C LEU A 100 88.83 76.96 37.74
N LEU A 101 88.74 77.02 39.06
CA LEU A 101 87.65 77.66 39.81
C LEU A 101 88.17 78.94 40.47
N THR A 102 87.49 80.06 40.24
CA THR A 102 87.86 81.37 40.77
C THR A 102 86.68 82.03 41.50
N ARG A 103 86.98 82.74 42.59
CA ARG A 103 86.00 83.53 43.34
C ARG A 103 86.70 84.66 44.10
N ASP A 104 86.22 85.89 43.92
CA ASP A 104 86.77 87.06 44.58
C ASP A 104 86.81 86.90 46.11
N GLY A 105 88.00 87.18 46.69
CA GLY A 105 88.26 87.05 48.12
C GLY A 105 88.63 85.64 48.60
N PHE A 106 88.67 84.65 47.69
CA PHE A 106 89.12 83.28 47.95
C PHE A 106 90.32 82.93 47.06
N ALA A 107 91.11 81.91 47.44
CA ALA A 107 92.19 81.42 46.60
C ALA A 107 91.62 80.59 45.45
N ASP A 108 92.17 80.76 44.24
CA ASP A 108 91.78 79.98 43.07
C ASP A 108 92.11 78.49 43.27
N ILE A 109 91.22 77.63 42.79
CA ILE A 109 91.35 76.17 42.86
C ILE A 109 91.56 75.65 41.44
N LEU A 110 92.77 75.17 41.14
CA LEU A 110 93.10 74.56 39.86
C LEU A 110 93.24 73.04 40.03
N VAL A 111 92.50 72.29 39.23
CA VAL A 111 92.61 70.83 39.11
C VAL A 111 93.08 70.51 37.70
N THR A 112 94.20 69.81 37.55
CA THR A 112 94.79 69.49 36.25
C THR A 112 94.76 68.00 35.94
N ASP A 113 95.00 67.65 34.67
CA ASP A 113 95.22 66.28 34.17
C ASP A 113 94.06 65.30 34.43
N ILE A 114 92.81 65.81 34.38
CA ILE A 114 91.61 65.00 34.53
C ILE A 114 91.43 64.16 33.26
N ALA A 115 91.71 62.86 33.32
CA ALA A 115 91.62 61.97 32.15
C ALA A 115 90.24 61.36 31.92
N ASP A 116 89.34 61.42 32.91
CA ASP A 116 87.97 60.92 32.78
C ASP A 116 87.03 62.04 32.31
N ALA A 117 86.00 61.67 31.55
CA ALA A 117 84.92 62.58 31.14
C ALA A 117 84.10 63.13 32.33
N THR A 118 84.45 62.78 33.57
CA THR A 118 83.92 63.35 34.81
C THR A 118 85.01 63.61 35.84
N ALA A 119 85.02 64.80 36.45
CA ALA A 119 85.88 65.14 37.59
C ALA A 119 85.06 65.56 38.81
N ALA A 120 85.52 65.24 40.02
CA ALA A 120 84.94 65.76 41.26
C ALA A 120 85.98 66.61 42.00
N VAL A 121 85.62 67.85 42.32
CA VAL A 121 86.43 68.77 43.13
C VAL A 121 85.77 68.94 44.48
N GLU A 122 86.39 68.40 45.53
CA GLU A 122 85.86 68.39 46.89
C GLU A 122 86.39 69.55 47.73
N GLY A 123 85.69 69.88 48.82
CA GLY A 123 86.19 70.84 49.80
C GLY A 123 86.01 72.31 49.41
N ILE A 124 85.19 72.61 48.40
CA ILE A 124 84.99 73.98 47.92
C ILE A 124 84.09 74.74 48.91
N ALA A 125 84.50 75.95 49.31
CA ALA A 125 83.67 76.79 50.18
C ALA A 125 82.35 77.17 49.51
N LEU A 126 81.24 77.10 50.25
CA LEU A 126 79.89 77.33 49.73
C LEU A 126 79.72 78.74 49.12
N GLY A 127 78.98 78.85 48.01
CA GLY A 127 78.69 80.10 47.30
C GLY A 127 79.02 80.07 45.80
N LEU A 128 78.86 81.20 45.10
CA LEU A 128 79.06 81.30 43.65
C LEU A 128 80.53 81.32 43.27
N TRP A 129 80.94 80.40 42.39
CA TRP A 129 82.27 80.28 41.80
C TRP A 129 82.16 80.39 40.28
N TYR A 130 83.14 81.04 39.66
CA TYR A 130 83.32 81.00 38.21
C TYR A 130 84.28 79.88 37.87
N LEU A 131 84.07 79.21 36.74
CA LEU A 131 84.96 78.14 36.32
C LEU A 131 85.29 78.19 34.84
N GLU A 132 86.56 77.92 34.54
CA GLU A 132 87.07 77.72 33.20
C GLU A 132 87.59 76.29 33.09
N VAL A 133 87.06 75.54 32.12
CA VAL A 133 87.56 74.21 31.78
C VAL A 133 88.38 74.33 30.51
N THR A 134 89.58 73.76 30.47
CA THR A 134 90.37 73.63 29.25
C THR A 134 90.67 72.16 28.99
N GLY A 135 90.29 71.66 27.82
CA GLY A 135 90.59 70.30 27.36
C GLY A 135 91.87 70.25 26.54
N PHE A 136 92.67 69.21 26.73
CA PHE A 136 93.98 69.01 26.15
C PHE A 136 94.05 67.65 25.44
N SER A 137 94.64 67.67 24.23
CA SER A 137 95.06 66.48 23.51
C SER A 137 96.59 66.44 23.60
N GLY A 138 97.13 65.53 24.42
CA GLY A 138 98.51 65.60 24.85
C GLY A 138 98.77 66.88 25.66
N ALA A 139 99.79 67.66 25.30
CA ALA A 139 100.13 68.92 25.97
C ALA A 139 99.46 70.16 25.35
N THR A 140 98.70 69.99 24.27
CA THR A 140 98.13 71.11 23.50
C THR A 140 96.68 71.34 23.92
N PRO A 141 96.30 72.56 24.36
CA PRO A 141 94.92 72.88 24.65
C PRO A 141 94.13 72.91 23.34
N VAL A 142 93.07 72.11 23.28
CA VAL A 142 92.20 71.95 22.10
C VAL A 142 90.77 72.41 22.35
N PHE A 143 90.33 72.48 23.62
CA PHE A 143 89.02 73.00 23.99
C PHE A 143 89.05 73.96 25.17
N ARG A 144 88.06 74.84 25.26
CA ARG A 144 87.72 75.61 26.45
C ARG A 144 86.21 75.62 26.71
N SER A 145 85.78 75.69 27.98
CA SER A 145 84.38 75.91 28.34
C SER A 145 83.86 77.24 27.80
N THR A 146 82.54 77.40 27.75
CA THR A 146 81.91 78.70 27.46
C THR A 146 82.45 79.81 28.36
N PRO A 147 82.57 81.06 27.84
CA PRO A 147 82.82 82.24 28.68
C PRO A 147 81.76 82.38 29.77
N ASP A 148 82.15 82.92 30.93
CA ASP A 148 81.27 83.25 32.09
C ASP A 148 80.56 82.08 32.78
N LEU A 149 81.04 80.85 32.58
CA LEU A 149 80.50 79.69 33.26
C LEU A 149 80.67 79.83 34.78
N SER A 150 79.56 79.75 35.52
CA SER A 150 79.53 79.86 36.97
C SER A 150 78.63 78.80 37.59
N VAL A 151 78.97 78.41 38.81
CA VAL A 151 78.22 77.42 39.60
C VAL A 151 78.16 77.89 41.03
N ASN A 152 76.98 77.79 41.64
CA ASN A 152 76.79 78.06 43.05
C ASN A 152 76.92 76.75 43.84
N ILE A 153 77.88 76.68 44.76
CA ILE A 153 78.24 75.46 45.48
C ILE A 153 77.43 75.34 46.78
N ALA A 154 76.61 74.28 46.88
CA ALA A 154 75.88 73.86 48.09
C ALA A 154 76.67 72.86 48.96
N GLU A 155 76.20 72.68 50.21
CA GLU A 155 76.49 71.50 51.02
C GLU A 155 75.88 70.27 50.33
N GLY A 156 76.72 69.38 49.76
CA GLY A 156 76.32 68.24 48.92
C GLY A 156 77.11 68.13 47.61
N ALA A 157 76.74 67.18 46.74
CA ALA A 157 77.32 67.04 45.40
C ALA A 157 76.53 67.86 44.37
N ASN A 158 77.21 68.78 43.69
CA ASN A 158 76.65 69.59 42.62
C ASN A 158 77.11 69.00 41.29
N PHE A 159 76.22 68.83 40.32
CA PHE A 159 76.56 68.30 39.00
C PHE A 159 76.48 69.40 37.95
N LEU A 160 77.54 69.53 37.16
CA LEU A 160 77.60 70.48 36.05
C LEU A 160 78.09 69.77 34.79
N THR A 161 77.27 69.74 33.75
CA THR A 161 77.73 69.32 32.42
C THR A 161 78.31 70.52 31.69
N VAL A 162 79.54 70.39 31.23
CA VAL A 162 80.27 71.45 30.54
C VAL A 162 80.35 71.11 29.06
N GLN A 163 79.82 72.03 28.26
CA GLN A 163 80.08 72.04 26.83
C GLN A 163 81.44 72.69 26.58
N LEU A 164 82.24 71.98 25.80
CA LEU A 164 83.61 72.34 25.46
C LEU A 164 83.60 72.86 24.05
N HIS A 165 84.25 74.01 23.81
CA HIS A 165 84.35 74.71 22.54
C HIS A 165 85.79 74.64 21.99
N PRO A 166 85.99 74.46 20.68
CA PRO A 166 87.34 74.47 20.10
C PRO A 166 88.03 75.82 20.29
N LEU A 167 89.35 75.80 20.47
CA LEU A 167 90.16 76.98 20.77
C LEU A 167 90.62 77.82 19.56
N THR A 168 90.46 77.32 18.33
CA THR A 168 90.97 77.96 17.11
C THR A 168 89.85 78.27 16.10
N GLU A 169 89.89 79.48 15.52
CA GLU A 169 89.11 79.85 14.32
C GLU A 169 89.78 79.22 13.07
N GLY A 170 88.99 78.58 12.17
CA GLY A 170 89.48 77.91 10.96
C GLY A 170 88.40 77.14 10.18
N GLU A 171 88.76 76.35 9.16
CA GLU A 171 87.84 75.56 8.30
C GLU A 171 88.17 74.05 8.32
N GLY A 172 87.16 73.18 8.42
CA GLY A 172 87.28 71.71 8.40
C GLY A 172 86.24 71.03 7.51
N GLY A 173 86.14 69.71 7.51
CA GLY A 173 85.21 68.96 6.67
C GLY A 173 84.22 68.06 7.44
N ILE A 174 83.20 67.57 6.74
CA ILE A 174 82.22 66.59 7.21
C ILE A 174 82.10 65.50 6.13
N ALA A 175 82.08 64.22 6.51
CA ALA A 175 81.76 63.12 5.60
C ALA A 175 80.98 62.00 6.32
N LEU A 176 79.69 61.85 6.01
CA LEU A 176 78.79 60.86 6.58
C LEU A 176 78.32 59.87 5.52
N SER A 177 78.01 58.64 5.94
CA SER A 177 77.34 57.64 5.11
C SER A 177 76.12 57.08 5.86
N ILE A 178 74.94 57.07 5.22
CA ILE A 178 73.70 56.52 5.78
C ILE A 178 73.23 55.37 4.89
N GLY A 179 73.20 54.15 5.42
CA GLY A 179 72.74 52.95 4.71
C GLY A 179 71.35 52.49 5.15
N TRP A 180 70.58 51.90 4.24
CA TRP A 180 69.29 51.22 4.53
C TRP A 180 69.19 49.85 3.82
N PRO A 181 68.19 49.01 4.15
CA PRO A 181 67.99 47.73 3.47
C PRO A 181 67.51 47.90 2.01
N VAL A 182 67.89 46.97 1.14
CA VAL A 182 67.54 47.00 -0.30
C VAL A 182 66.02 46.96 -0.50
N GLY A 183 65.52 47.85 -1.37
CA GLY A 183 64.12 47.85 -1.83
C GLY A 183 63.13 48.71 -1.02
N LEU A 184 63.58 49.35 0.06
CA LEU A 184 62.68 50.12 0.95
C LEU A 184 62.64 51.63 0.68
N VAL A 185 63.69 52.19 0.09
CA VAL A 185 63.82 53.63 -0.20
C VAL A 185 64.49 53.78 -1.56
N SER A 186 63.92 54.62 -2.44
CA SER A 186 64.45 54.88 -3.78
C SER A 186 64.45 56.38 -4.08
N GLY A 187 65.61 56.90 -4.50
CA GLY A 187 65.80 58.33 -4.74
C GLY A 187 65.87 59.17 -3.46
N TYR A 188 66.57 60.29 -3.53
CA TYR A 188 66.58 61.32 -2.48
C TYR A 188 66.11 62.63 -3.12
N ASP A 189 65.10 63.27 -2.54
CA ASP A 189 64.74 64.64 -2.88
C ASP A 189 65.38 65.60 -1.87
N ALA A 190 66.24 66.49 -2.36
CA ALA A 190 67.00 67.44 -1.56
C ALA A 190 66.13 68.51 -0.87
N ALA A 191 64.82 68.53 -1.13
CA ALA A 191 63.93 69.58 -0.69
C ALA A 191 63.66 69.65 0.83
N GLN A 192 63.92 68.58 1.62
CA GLN A 192 63.52 68.57 3.04
C GLN A 192 64.66 68.41 4.06
N SER A 193 65.91 68.17 3.67
CA SER A 193 67.00 68.12 4.65
C SER A 193 67.29 69.51 5.22
N SER A 194 67.59 69.57 6.51
CA SER A 194 67.93 70.82 7.18
C SER A 194 69.27 70.69 7.88
N PHE A 195 70.15 71.66 7.63
CA PHE A 195 71.42 71.82 8.31
C PHE A 195 71.49 73.20 8.95
N ALA A 196 71.81 73.28 10.23
CA ALA A 196 71.78 74.54 10.98
C ALA A 196 72.95 74.66 11.96
N ASP A 197 73.53 75.86 12.03
CA ASP A 197 74.46 76.27 13.08
C ASP A 197 73.71 76.39 14.42
N LEU A 198 74.23 75.73 15.45
CA LEU A 198 73.65 75.69 16.78
C LEU A 198 74.03 76.90 17.66
N LEU A 199 75.04 77.69 17.29
CA LEU A 199 75.61 78.76 18.13
C LEU A 199 75.30 80.20 17.67
N GLY A 200 74.43 80.39 16.68
CA GLY A 200 73.76 81.68 16.45
C GLY A 200 74.07 82.41 15.13
N GLY A 201 74.67 81.77 14.14
CA GLY A 201 74.66 82.27 12.76
C GLY A 201 73.33 81.99 12.02
N PRO A 202 72.90 82.82 11.05
CA PRO A 202 71.74 82.51 10.23
C PRO A 202 72.00 81.24 9.40
N PRO A 203 71.01 80.32 9.26
CA PRO A 203 71.17 79.09 8.49
C PRO A 203 71.58 79.43 7.07
N GLN A 204 72.74 78.93 6.63
CA GLN A 204 73.20 79.09 5.25
C GLN A 204 72.77 77.86 4.45
N PRO A 205 72.25 78.02 3.21
CA PRO A 205 72.21 76.91 2.27
C PRO A 205 73.65 76.52 1.96
N ILE A 206 74.00 75.25 2.16
CA ILE A 206 75.36 74.76 1.92
C ILE A 206 75.35 73.85 0.68
N ASP A 207 76.33 74.05 -0.19
CA ASP A 207 76.67 73.11 -1.26
C ASP A 207 77.24 71.82 -0.65
N ALA A 208 76.35 70.96 -0.16
CA ALA A 208 76.68 69.61 0.27
C ALA A 208 76.76 68.69 -0.96
N TYR A 209 77.83 67.91 -1.05
CA TYR A 209 77.87 66.81 -2.02
C TYR A 209 77.12 65.63 -1.44
N THR A 210 75.93 65.36 -2.00
CA THR A 210 75.15 64.16 -1.70
C THR A 210 75.19 63.20 -2.87
N GLU A 211 75.65 61.97 -2.64
CA GLU A 211 75.66 60.91 -3.63
C GLU A 211 74.91 59.69 -3.08
N VAL A 212 73.86 59.25 -3.77
CA VAL A 212 73.16 58.00 -3.44
C VAL A 212 73.75 56.89 -4.30
N VAL A 213 74.39 55.91 -3.67
CA VAL A 213 74.97 54.73 -4.32
C VAL A 213 74.31 53.49 -3.75
N GLY A 214 73.44 52.86 -4.56
CA GLY A 214 72.66 51.69 -4.10
C GLY A 214 71.75 52.04 -2.94
N THR A 215 72.00 51.45 -1.78
CA THR A 215 71.24 51.71 -0.53
C THR A 215 71.98 52.60 0.45
N GLN A 216 72.96 53.37 -0.02
CA GLN A 216 73.73 54.28 0.81
C GLN A 216 73.61 55.72 0.30
N LEU A 217 73.35 56.65 1.20
CA LEU A 217 73.48 58.09 1.01
C LEU A 217 74.80 58.56 1.61
N ASN A 218 75.72 59.02 0.78
CA ASN A 218 76.94 59.69 1.22
C ASN A 218 76.71 61.19 1.24
N PHE A 219 76.96 61.82 2.38
CA PHE A 219 76.83 63.26 2.61
C PHE A 219 78.21 63.83 2.95
N SER A 220 78.71 64.77 2.14
CA SER A 220 80.04 65.36 2.37
C SER A 220 80.04 66.87 2.21
N ILE A 221 80.71 67.54 3.13
CA ILE A 221 81.02 68.97 3.07
C ILE A 221 82.56 69.08 3.20
N PRO A 222 83.29 69.39 2.11
CA PRO A 222 84.74 69.32 2.11
C PRO A 222 85.43 70.45 2.91
N SER A 223 84.80 71.63 3.00
CA SER A 223 85.27 72.75 3.81
C SER A 223 84.10 73.53 4.39
N ILE A 224 84.08 73.75 5.71
CA ILE A 224 83.10 74.53 6.45
C ILE A 224 83.77 75.10 7.70
N ALA A 225 83.33 76.28 8.15
CA ALA A 225 83.85 76.90 9.36
C ALA A 225 83.78 75.93 10.56
N ALA A 226 84.83 75.91 11.37
CA ALA A 226 84.83 75.17 12.63
C ALA A 226 83.65 75.62 13.51
N GLY A 227 82.88 74.68 14.05
CA GLY A 227 81.61 74.99 14.72
C GLY A 227 80.74 73.77 15.03
N TYR A 228 79.53 74.02 15.54
CA TYR A 228 78.54 73.01 15.93
C TYR A 228 77.35 73.07 15.01
N TYR A 229 77.04 71.96 14.38
CA TYR A 229 75.98 71.87 13.40
C TYR A 229 74.99 70.77 13.75
N ARG A 230 73.71 71.00 13.45
CA ARG A 230 72.67 69.97 13.47
C ARG A 230 72.32 69.59 12.04
N LEU A 231 72.32 68.29 11.75
CA LEU A 231 71.85 67.73 10.50
C LEU A 231 70.54 66.97 10.73
N SER A 232 69.56 67.16 9.86
CA SER A 232 68.33 66.37 9.81
C SER A 232 68.05 65.95 8.38
N ILE A 233 67.93 64.63 8.16
CA ILE A 233 67.72 64.02 6.85
C ILE A 233 66.39 63.26 6.90
N TYR A 234 65.49 63.58 5.96
CA TYR A 234 64.22 62.88 5.79
C TYR A 234 64.35 61.92 4.61
N LEU A 235 63.97 60.66 4.82
CA LEU A 235 63.92 59.65 3.78
C LEU A 235 62.47 59.46 3.33
N THR A 236 62.25 59.44 2.02
CA THR A 236 60.94 59.24 1.38
C THR A 236 60.96 58.00 0.50
N ASN A 237 59.83 57.31 0.39
CA ASN A 237 59.61 56.24 -0.58
C ASN A 237 58.52 56.68 -1.58
N ILE A 238 58.63 56.27 -2.85
CA ILE A 238 57.66 56.59 -3.88
C ILE A 238 56.69 55.41 -4.00
N VAL A 239 55.46 55.61 -3.55
CA VAL A 239 54.36 54.66 -3.72
C VAL A 239 53.31 55.32 -4.62
N ASP A 240 52.96 54.67 -5.74
CA ASP A 240 51.99 55.19 -6.72
C ASP A 240 52.25 56.64 -7.18
N SER A 241 53.52 56.99 -7.39
CA SER A 241 53.96 58.34 -7.80
C SER A 241 53.78 59.44 -6.74
N VAL A 242 53.58 59.06 -5.47
CA VAL A 242 53.50 59.98 -4.32
C VAL A 242 54.69 59.77 -3.39
N ASP A 243 55.32 60.86 -2.98
CA ASP A 243 56.39 60.84 -1.97
C ASP A 243 55.78 60.60 -0.58
N VAL A 244 56.07 59.45 0.01
CA VAL A 244 55.65 59.07 1.36
C VAL A 244 56.84 59.15 2.30
N HIS A 245 56.72 59.87 3.41
CA HIS A 245 57.77 59.96 4.42
C HIS A 245 57.90 58.63 5.17
N VAL A 246 59.09 58.04 5.20
CA VAL A 246 59.32 56.69 5.76
C VAL A 246 60.32 56.63 6.92
N ALA A 247 61.25 57.58 7.05
CA ALA A 247 62.19 57.66 8.18
C ALA A 247 62.83 59.06 8.32
N THR A 248 63.29 59.44 9.52
CA THR A 248 64.06 60.67 9.77
C THR A 248 65.36 60.34 10.53
N VAL A 249 66.49 60.89 10.08
CA VAL A 249 67.82 60.78 10.72
C VAL A 249 68.26 62.14 11.25
N ILE A 250 68.73 62.22 12.51
CA ILE A 250 69.12 63.49 13.16
C ILE A 250 70.48 63.33 13.83
N GLU A 251 71.43 64.21 13.51
CA GLU A 251 72.81 64.18 14.03
C GLU A 251 73.31 65.56 14.49
N VAL A 252 74.22 65.58 15.46
CA VAL A 252 74.99 66.77 15.88
C VAL A 252 76.44 66.60 15.47
N ILE A 253 76.99 67.54 14.71
CA ILE A 253 78.31 67.44 14.09
C ILE A 253 79.19 68.57 14.56
N HIS A 254 80.36 68.23 15.09
CA HIS A 254 81.39 69.19 15.46
C HIS A 254 82.41 69.27 14.34
N VAL A 255 82.78 70.47 13.88
CA VAL A 255 83.80 70.68 12.84
C VAL A 255 84.98 71.43 13.42
N TYR A 256 86.19 71.03 13.01
CA TYR A 256 87.45 71.54 13.53
C TYR A 256 88.39 71.90 12.38
N ASP A 257 89.22 72.92 12.58
CA ASP A 257 90.17 73.39 11.57
C ASP A 257 91.05 72.25 11.03
N THR A 258 91.13 72.14 9.71
CA THR A 258 91.86 71.12 8.94
C THR A 258 91.48 69.65 9.14
N LEU A 259 90.44 69.34 9.94
CA LEU A 259 90.00 67.98 10.25
C LEU A 259 88.64 67.65 9.64
N VAL A 260 88.36 66.36 9.44
CA VAL A 260 87.10 65.88 8.85
C VAL A 260 86.33 65.01 9.85
N SER A 261 85.09 65.39 10.14
CA SER A 261 84.17 64.64 11.01
C SER A 261 83.45 63.56 10.23
N THR A 262 83.56 62.30 10.67
CA THR A 262 83.03 61.16 9.92
C THR A 262 82.12 60.24 10.73
N ALA A 263 81.06 59.71 10.10
CA ALA A 263 80.18 58.69 10.69
C ALA A 263 79.55 57.77 9.63
N ASN A 264 79.30 56.51 9.99
CA ASN A 264 78.54 55.54 9.20
C ASN A 264 77.30 55.12 9.98
N ILE A 265 76.12 55.44 9.48
CA ILE A 265 74.81 55.21 10.09
C ILE A 265 74.10 54.13 9.28
N ALA A 266 73.55 53.10 9.93
CA ALA A 266 72.82 52.03 9.26
C ALA A 266 71.40 51.91 9.84
N LEU A 267 70.40 52.17 9.00
CA LEU A 267 68.98 52.02 9.35
C LEU A 267 68.55 50.57 9.27
N THR A 268 67.77 50.16 10.26
CA THR A 268 67.09 48.86 10.30
C THR A 268 65.69 48.95 9.71
N THR A 269 65.10 47.81 9.35
CA THR A 269 63.71 47.75 8.86
C THR A 269 62.68 48.29 9.86
N ALA A 270 62.95 48.18 11.16
CA ALA A 270 62.04 48.67 12.20
C ALA A 270 62.02 50.21 12.30
N GLU A 271 63.04 50.89 11.78
CA GLU A 271 63.15 52.35 11.76
C GLU A 271 62.49 52.96 10.52
N ILE A 272 61.84 52.15 9.67
CA ILE A 272 61.21 52.53 8.40
C ILE A 272 59.73 52.14 8.44
N ALA A 273 58.82 53.07 8.07
CA ALA A 273 57.38 52.79 7.96
C ALA A 273 57.04 51.89 6.75
N GLN A 274 56.15 50.91 6.93
CA GLN A 274 55.85 49.85 5.94
C GLN A 274 54.36 49.47 5.90
N ALA A 275 53.95 48.78 4.84
CA ALA A 275 52.64 48.12 4.74
C ALA A 275 52.46 47.07 5.86
N PRO A 276 51.21 46.72 6.24
CA PRO A 276 50.96 45.78 7.34
C PRO A 276 51.41 44.35 7.00
N SER A 277 51.60 43.53 8.04
CA SER A 277 51.80 42.09 7.86
C SER A 277 50.53 41.41 7.34
N ALA A 278 50.68 40.36 6.54
CA ALA A 278 49.53 39.63 6.01
C ALA A 278 48.79 38.88 7.14
N PRO A 279 47.44 38.87 7.12
CA PRO A 279 46.66 38.02 8.02
C PRO A 279 46.98 36.54 7.80
N THR A 280 46.54 35.67 8.71
CA THR A 280 46.79 34.21 8.60
C THR A 280 45.53 33.39 8.82
N GLY A 281 45.53 32.13 8.37
CA GLY A 281 44.48 31.15 8.70
C GLY A 281 43.10 31.47 8.09
N LEU A 282 43.04 31.76 6.78
CA LEU A 282 41.77 31.96 6.08
C LEU A 282 41.01 30.63 5.96
N ALA A 283 39.80 30.59 6.51
CA ALA A 283 38.87 29.46 6.41
C ALA A 283 37.49 29.95 5.94
N SER A 284 36.82 29.09 5.16
CA SER A 284 35.46 29.33 4.67
C SER A 284 34.45 28.37 5.32
N GLY A 285 33.19 28.81 5.38
CA GLY A 285 32.01 28.02 5.73
C GLY A 285 30.82 28.49 4.90
N TYR A 286 29.69 27.80 4.99
CA TYR A 286 28.52 28.04 4.13
C TYR A 286 27.28 28.32 4.97
N GLU A 287 26.53 29.36 4.61
CA GLU A 287 25.24 29.70 5.22
C GLU A 287 24.09 29.32 4.29
N ARG A 288 23.12 28.58 4.83
CA ARG A 288 21.94 28.10 4.11
C ARG A 288 20.65 28.57 4.77
N ASP A 289 19.61 28.78 3.97
CA ASP A 289 18.27 29.04 4.47
C ASP A 289 17.50 27.74 4.80
N ALA A 290 16.23 27.86 5.20
CA ALA A 290 15.38 26.73 5.53
C ALA A 290 15.08 25.79 4.35
N SER A 291 15.21 26.27 3.11
CA SER A 291 15.07 25.48 1.87
C SER A 291 16.39 24.86 1.41
N GLN A 292 17.46 25.02 2.20
CA GLN A 292 18.83 24.62 1.89
C GLN A 292 19.48 25.42 0.76
N ALA A 293 18.89 26.53 0.32
CA ALA A 293 19.52 27.40 -0.67
C ALA A 293 20.73 28.12 -0.06
N LEU A 294 21.81 28.27 -0.84
CA LEU A 294 23.02 28.96 -0.40
C LEU A 294 22.75 30.46 -0.29
N THR A 295 22.92 31.00 0.91
CA THR A 295 22.68 32.42 1.24
C THR A 295 23.96 33.21 1.50
N GLY A 296 25.08 32.54 1.78
CA GLY A 296 26.38 33.19 1.84
C GLY A 296 27.55 32.24 2.06
N VAL A 297 28.75 32.75 1.83
CA VAL A 297 30.02 32.09 2.20
C VAL A 297 30.67 32.90 3.32
N THR A 298 30.77 32.29 4.51
CA THR A 298 31.39 32.90 5.68
C THR A 298 32.89 32.72 5.60
N LEU A 299 33.65 33.78 5.80
CA LEU A 299 35.11 33.80 5.83
C LEU A 299 35.58 34.17 7.23
N SER A 300 36.64 33.53 7.70
CA SER A 300 37.31 33.85 8.96
C SER A 300 38.82 33.80 8.78
N TRP A 301 39.54 34.73 9.43
CA TRP A 301 41.00 34.80 9.44
C TRP A 301 41.50 35.35 10.77
N SER A 302 42.80 35.19 11.03
CA SER A 302 43.48 35.76 12.20
C SER A 302 44.23 37.03 11.82
N ASP A 303 43.97 38.10 12.57
CA ASP A 303 44.74 39.34 12.47
C ASP A 303 46.11 39.19 13.15
N THR A 304 47.16 39.53 12.42
CA THR A 304 48.56 39.43 12.86
C THR A 304 49.25 40.79 12.88
N ALA A 305 48.63 41.83 12.32
CA ALA A 305 49.18 43.16 12.27
C ALA A 305 48.62 44.01 13.42
N ASN A 306 49.32 45.08 13.75
CA ASN A 306 48.83 46.16 14.63
C ASN A 306 49.02 47.54 14.00
N THR A 307 49.35 47.56 12.71
CA THR A 307 49.70 48.73 11.90
C THR A 307 48.73 48.95 10.75
N GLU A 308 47.69 48.13 10.66
CA GLU A 308 46.64 48.16 9.67
C GLU A 308 45.56 49.21 10.00
N GLU A 309 45.11 49.89 8.96
CA GLU A 309 43.93 50.76 9.00
C GLU A 309 42.66 49.99 8.61
N GLY A 310 42.79 48.76 8.12
CA GLY A 310 41.67 47.91 7.75
C GLY A 310 42.02 46.69 6.93
N PHE A 311 40.99 45.99 6.46
CA PHE A 311 41.08 44.81 5.60
C PHE A 311 40.27 44.98 4.33
N ARG A 312 40.67 44.26 3.28
CA ARG A 312 39.91 44.10 2.03
C ARG A 312 39.80 42.63 1.69
N VAL A 313 38.60 42.23 1.27
CA VAL A 313 38.29 40.87 0.83
C VAL A 313 37.97 40.90 -0.65
N PHE A 314 38.61 40.01 -1.39
CA PHE A 314 38.44 39.82 -2.81
C PHE A 314 37.93 38.41 -3.09
N ARG A 315 37.06 38.28 -4.08
CA ARG A 315 36.61 37.01 -4.63
C ARG A 315 37.39 36.68 -5.90
N VAL A 316 37.76 35.42 -6.03
CA VAL A 316 38.42 34.83 -7.21
C VAL A 316 37.50 33.75 -7.76
N VAL A 317 37.10 33.86 -9.02
CA VAL A 317 36.26 32.86 -9.69
C VAL A 317 37.10 32.20 -10.77
N ASN A 318 37.20 30.87 -10.77
CA ASN A 318 37.95 30.09 -11.77
C ASN A 318 39.42 30.48 -11.97
N GLY A 319 40.03 31.12 -10.96
CA GLY A 319 41.41 31.63 -11.04
C GLY A 319 41.56 32.97 -11.78
N ASP A 320 40.46 33.66 -12.06
CA ASP A 320 40.44 35.02 -12.61
C ASP A 320 41.04 36.05 -11.63
N ASP A 321 41.24 37.28 -12.10
CA ASP A 321 41.76 38.36 -11.27
C ASP A 321 40.87 38.64 -10.04
N PRO A 322 41.43 38.83 -8.83
CA PRO A 322 40.66 39.05 -7.61
C PRO A 322 39.77 40.32 -7.69
N ALA A 323 38.46 40.14 -7.54
CA ALA A 323 37.48 41.23 -7.52
C ALA A 323 37.15 41.65 -6.08
N LEU A 324 37.28 42.94 -5.75
CA LEU A 324 36.99 43.46 -4.41
C LEU A 324 35.48 43.35 -4.09
N ILE A 325 35.14 42.71 -2.97
CA ILE A 325 33.73 42.50 -2.56
C ILE A 325 33.36 43.21 -1.25
N SER A 326 34.30 43.46 -0.34
CA SER A 326 33.99 44.01 0.99
C SER A 326 34.01 45.52 1.12
N GLY A 327 34.63 46.23 0.15
CA GLY A 327 35.15 47.58 0.40
C GLY A 327 36.23 47.58 1.50
N ASN A 328 36.44 48.73 2.16
CA ASN A 328 37.38 48.84 3.29
C ASN A 328 36.69 48.40 4.59
N LEU A 329 37.12 47.27 5.15
CA LEU A 329 36.72 46.81 6.48
C LEU A 329 37.54 47.52 7.56
N ASN A 330 37.01 47.58 8.78
CA ASN A 330 37.66 48.23 9.91
C ASN A 330 38.94 47.48 10.36
N PRO A 331 39.87 48.14 11.08
CA PRO A 331 40.98 47.45 11.75
C PRO A 331 40.48 46.35 12.69
N ASN A 332 41.29 45.31 12.95
CA ASN A 332 40.94 44.15 13.77
C ASN A 332 39.76 43.29 13.26
N THR A 333 39.29 43.49 12.02
CA THR A 333 38.26 42.63 11.42
C THR A 333 38.84 41.25 11.13
N GLN A 334 38.12 40.20 11.52
CA GLN A 334 38.57 38.80 11.41
C GLN A 334 37.57 37.90 10.68
N SER A 335 36.49 38.48 10.15
CA SER A 335 35.45 37.73 9.44
C SER A 335 34.73 38.60 8.43
N TYR A 336 34.21 37.96 7.39
CA TYR A 336 33.38 38.58 6.35
C TYR A 336 32.41 37.54 5.79
N ILE A 337 31.23 37.96 5.32
CA ILE A 337 30.28 37.04 4.66
C ILE A 337 30.06 37.55 3.24
N ASP A 338 30.39 36.72 2.26
CA ASP A 338 29.99 36.98 0.88
C ASP A 338 28.54 36.52 0.68
N THR A 339 27.64 37.49 0.56
CA THR A 339 26.19 37.25 0.38
C THR A 339 25.75 37.33 -1.08
N ASP A 340 26.67 37.63 -2.01
CA ASP A 340 26.38 37.71 -3.44
C ASP A 340 26.47 36.32 -4.08
N THR A 341 25.64 35.40 -3.59
CA THR A 341 25.63 33.99 -4.04
C THR A 341 25.12 33.82 -5.47
N GLY A 342 24.38 34.82 -6.00
CA GLY A 342 23.97 34.86 -7.39
C GLY A 342 25.12 35.06 -8.38
N ALA A 343 26.33 35.39 -7.89
CA ALA A 343 27.54 35.43 -8.70
C ALA A 343 28.17 34.05 -8.92
N PHE A 344 27.65 32.98 -8.30
CA PHE A 344 28.16 31.63 -8.43
C PHE A 344 27.33 30.84 -9.45
N ALA A 345 27.99 30.17 -10.38
CA ALA A 345 27.38 29.18 -11.27
C ALA A 345 27.92 27.77 -10.97
N ALA A 346 27.14 26.75 -11.32
CA ALA A 346 27.60 25.37 -11.22
C ALA A 346 28.85 25.13 -12.10
N GLY A 347 29.91 24.61 -11.49
CA GLY A 347 31.23 24.44 -12.10
C GLY A 347 32.24 25.51 -11.70
N ASP A 348 31.81 26.64 -11.13
CA ASP A 348 32.72 27.69 -10.70
C ASP A 348 33.57 27.26 -9.50
N THR A 349 34.87 27.48 -9.59
CA THR A 349 35.78 27.34 -8.45
C THR A 349 35.95 28.69 -7.78
N ILE A 350 35.46 28.80 -6.54
CA ILE A 350 35.46 30.04 -5.77
C ILE A 350 36.63 30.04 -4.80
N GLY A 351 37.43 31.09 -4.86
CA GLY A 351 38.49 31.39 -3.90
C GLY A 351 38.35 32.81 -3.36
N TYR A 352 39.06 33.07 -2.27
CA TYR A 352 39.06 34.38 -1.61
C TYR A 352 40.48 34.81 -1.30
N VAL A 353 40.71 36.12 -1.36
CA VAL A 353 41.95 36.77 -0.96
C VAL A 353 41.62 37.83 0.09
N VAL A 354 42.39 37.85 1.18
CA VAL A 354 42.29 38.88 2.22
C VAL A 354 43.62 39.63 2.32
N ARG A 355 43.54 40.96 2.36
CA ARG A 355 44.70 41.85 2.53
C ARG A 355 44.46 42.83 3.67
N ALA A 356 45.45 43.01 4.53
CA ALA A 356 45.50 44.14 5.45
C ALA A 356 46.04 45.37 4.69
N PHE A 357 45.58 46.58 5.02
CA PHE A 357 46.08 47.80 4.39
C PHE A 357 46.31 48.92 5.40
N ASN A 358 47.23 49.83 5.09
CA ASN A 358 47.38 51.14 5.75
C ASN A 358 47.80 52.21 4.72
N SER A 359 48.11 53.42 5.18
CA SER A 359 48.58 54.51 4.32
C SER A 359 49.87 54.21 3.52
N PHE A 360 50.59 53.14 3.84
CA PHE A 360 51.87 52.74 3.22
C PHE A 360 51.72 51.57 2.23
N GLY A 361 50.54 50.95 2.11
CA GLY A 361 50.26 49.90 1.12
C GLY A 361 49.41 48.74 1.65
N GLU A 362 49.23 47.72 0.81
CA GLU A 362 48.57 46.45 1.16
C GLU A 362 49.59 45.38 1.57
N SER A 363 49.19 44.47 2.44
CA SER A 363 49.95 43.27 2.77
C SER A 363 50.02 42.29 1.59
N ALA A 364 50.87 41.26 1.72
CA ALA A 364 50.79 40.09 0.84
C ALA A 364 49.42 39.39 0.95
N ASP A 365 49.07 38.63 -0.08
CA ASP A 365 47.80 37.91 -0.20
C ASP A 365 47.70 36.77 0.82
N LEU A 366 46.63 36.76 1.60
CA LEU A 366 46.14 35.55 2.26
C LEU A 366 45.04 34.94 1.39
N SER A 367 45.36 33.84 0.70
CA SER A 367 44.45 33.20 -0.26
C SER A 367 43.99 31.82 0.21
N ALA A 368 42.72 31.49 -0.04
CA ALA A 368 42.17 30.15 0.15
C ALA A 368 41.09 29.86 -0.88
N THR A 369 41.00 28.60 -1.33
CA THR A 369 39.90 28.13 -2.20
C THR A 369 38.77 27.64 -1.32
N ALA A 370 37.57 28.21 -1.47
CA ALA A 370 36.37 27.77 -0.77
C ALA A 370 35.80 26.47 -1.36
N GLY A 371 35.99 26.24 -2.66
CA GLY A 371 35.65 24.98 -3.33
C GLY A 371 35.11 25.20 -4.75
N THR A 372 34.70 24.11 -5.41
CA THR A 372 33.98 24.17 -6.69
C THR A 372 32.49 23.96 -6.46
N ALA A 373 31.66 24.90 -6.93
CA ALA A 373 30.21 24.82 -6.82
C ALA A 373 29.64 23.75 -7.77
N ARG A 374 28.66 22.98 -7.30
CA ARG A 374 27.98 21.88 -7.98
C ARG A 374 26.47 22.05 -7.82
N ALA A 375 25.73 21.77 -8.88
CA ALA A 375 24.27 21.79 -8.83
C ALA A 375 23.73 20.47 -8.26
N LEU A 376 22.82 20.57 -7.30
CA LEU A 376 21.96 19.49 -6.85
C LEU A 376 20.54 19.77 -7.34
N THR A 377 19.99 18.85 -8.14
CA THR A 377 18.63 18.98 -8.70
C THR A 377 17.75 17.85 -8.22
N TYR A 378 16.51 18.16 -7.85
CA TYR A 378 15.48 17.17 -7.58
C TYR A 378 14.58 17.03 -8.80
N ASP A 379 14.27 15.79 -9.19
CA ASP A 379 13.40 15.46 -10.32
C ASP A 379 12.23 14.59 -9.84
N GLY A 380 10.99 15.01 -10.15
CA GLY A 380 9.78 14.32 -9.70
C GLY A 380 9.60 12.92 -10.30
N ASN A 381 10.37 12.57 -11.34
CA ASN A 381 10.45 11.27 -11.97
C ASN A 381 9.09 10.63 -12.28
N GLU A 382 8.49 11.06 -13.39
CA GLU A 382 7.15 10.61 -13.85
C GLU A 382 6.01 10.87 -12.86
N ASN A 383 6.16 11.84 -11.94
CA ASN A 383 5.08 12.25 -11.06
C ASN A 383 3.86 12.72 -11.86
N THR A 384 2.67 12.38 -11.37
CA THR A 384 1.39 12.81 -11.95
C THR A 384 0.87 14.07 -11.27
N GLU A 385 1.35 14.38 -10.07
CA GLU A 385 1.00 15.57 -9.31
C GLU A 385 2.13 16.09 -8.40
N GLY A 386 1.92 17.26 -7.81
CA GLY A 386 2.88 17.91 -6.91
C GLY A 386 4.06 18.59 -7.63
N THR A 387 4.98 19.12 -6.82
CA THR A 387 6.22 19.76 -7.30
C THR A 387 7.42 19.30 -6.48
N VAL A 388 8.61 19.34 -7.06
CA VAL A 388 9.86 19.05 -6.33
C VAL A 388 10.10 20.04 -5.18
N PRO A 389 10.78 19.65 -4.10
CA PRO A 389 10.88 20.45 -2.87
C PRO A 389 11.74 21.70 -2.97
N ALA A 390 12.68 21.76 -3.92
CA ALA A 390 13.51 22.92 -4.19
C ALA A 390 14.03 22.89 -5.63
N THR A 391 14.43 24.06 -6.15
CA THR A 391 15.11 24.21 -7.44
C THR A 391 16.43 24.96 -7.24
N ASP A 392 17.37 24.75 -8.18
CA ASP A 392 18.60 25.55 -8.28
C ASP A 392 19.52 25.54 -7.05
N LEU A 393 19.61 24.40 -6.35
CA LEU A 393 20.50 24.27 -5.19
C LEU A 393 21.97 24.18 -5.62
N LEU A 394 22.81 25.03 -5.05
CA LEU A 394 24.27 24.99 -5.20
C LEU A 394 24.93 24.51 -3.89
N TYR A 395 25.85 23.57 -4.04
CA TYR A 395 26.70 23.03 -2.98
C TYR A 395 28.15 23.04 -3.42
N PHE A 396 29.08 23.21 -2.49
CA PHE A 396 30.50 23.05 -2.80
C PHE A 396 30.90 21.57 -2.74
N GLU A 397 31.84 21.17 -3.60
CA GLU A 397 32.37 19.80 -3.59
C GLU A 397 32.88 19.40 -2.19
N GLY A 398 32.39 18.27 -1.68
CA GLY A 398 32.69 17.78 -0.32
C GLY A 398 31.88 18.44 0.81
N GLU A 399 30.96 19.36 0.49
CA GLU A 399 30.01 19.91 1.47
C GLU A 399 28.94 18.86 1.82
N GLU A 400 28.59 18.76 3.11
CA GLU A 400 27.51 17.88 3.56
C GLU A 400 26.13 18.42 3.10
N VAL A 401 25.42 17.61 2.34
CA VAL A 401 24.06 17.83 1.84
C VAL A 401 23.06 17.13 2.75
N THR A 402 21.96 17.81 3.11
CA THR A 402 20.79 17.14 3.72
C THR A 402 19.71 16.90 2.67
N VAL A 403 19.27 15.65 2.53
CA VAL A 403 18.27 15.23 1.54
C VAL A 403 16.89 15.76 1.92
N LEU A 404 16.23 16.49 1.01
CA LEU A 404 14.94 17.12 1.25
C LEU A 404 13.77 16.12 1.35
N GLU A 405 12.82 16.46 2.23
CA GLU A 405 11.51 15.81 2.36
C GLU A 405 10.58 16.10 1.17
N ASN A 406 9.55 15.28 0.98
CA ASN A 406 8.52 15.48 -0.05
C ASN A 406 7.53 16.62 0.32
N THR A 407 8.05 17.82 0.55
CA THR A 407 7.27 18.99 1.01
C THR A 407 6.39 19.59 -0.07
N GLY A 408 6.72 19.37 -1.34
CA GLY A 408 5.92 19.81 -2.49
C GLY A 408 4.80 18.84 -2.87
N GLY A 409 4.61 17.76 -2.10
CA GLY A 409 3.50 16.82 -2.26
C GLY A 409 3.54 16.06 -3.58
N LEU A 410 4.73 15.61 -4.01
CA LEU A 410 4.86 14.74 -5.17
C LEU A 410 4.02 13.48 -4.97
N GLY A 411 3.19 13.20 -5.96
CA GLY A 411 2.38 11.98 -6.06
C GLY A 411 2.52 11.37 -7.44
N ARG A 412 2.39 10.04 -7.50
CA ARG A 412 2.34 9.26 -8.72
C ARG A 412 1.26 8.20 -8.58
N ASP A 413 0.32 8.16 -9.51
CA ASP A 413 -0.84 7.27 -9.45
C ASP A 413 -0.39 5.81 -9.21
N GLY A 414 -1.00 5.16 -8.22
CA GLY A 414 -0.71 3.76 -7.86
C GLY A 414 0.63 3.53 -7.18
N HIS A 415 1.33 4.60 -6.76
CA HIS A 415 2.62 4.52 -6.10
C HIS A 415 2.71 5.44 -4.88
N SER A 416 3.49 5.02 -3.88
CA SER A 416 3.91 5.89 -2.77
C SER A 416 5.33 6.41 -2.98
N PHE A 417 5.58 7.63 -2.50
CA PHE A 417 6.91 8.21 -2.50
C PHE A 417 7.83 7.44 -1.54
N GLY A 418 8.84 6.76 -2.09
CA GLY A 418 9.79 5.93 -1.36
C GLY A 418 11.10 6.63 -0.98
N GLY A 419 11.32 7.86 -1.45
CA GLY A 419 12.54 8.64 -1.23
C GLY A 419 13.13 9.12 -2.55
N TRP A 420 14.45 9.31 -2.59
CA TRP A 420 15.17 9.77 -3.77
C TRP A 420 16.20 8.73 -4.24
N ASN A 421 16.50 8.71 -5.54
CA ASN A 421 17.50 7.84 -6.14
C ASN A 421 18.42 8.61 -7.09
N THR A 422 19.67 8.22 -7.23
CA THR A 422 20.62 8.88 -8.16
C THR A 422 20.35 8.55 -9.64
N GLN A 423 19.44 7.64 -9.95
CA GLN A 423 19.04 7.26 -11.31
C GLN A 423 17.52 7.21 -11.44
N ALA A 424 17.00 7.62 -12.61
CA ALA A 424 15.56 7.68 -12.87
C ALA A 424 14.87 6.31 -12.85
N ASP A 425 15.59 5.24 -13.21
CA ASP A 425 15.08 3.87 -13.20
C ASP A 425 15.11 3.20 -11.80
N GLY A 426 15.55 3.92 -10.77
CA GLY A 426 15.64 3.43 -9.40
C GLY A 426 16.82 2.48 -9.14
N THR A 427 17.69 2.21 -10.13
CA THR A 427 18.83 1.29 -9.96
C THR A 427 20.08 1.95 -9.38
N GLY A 428 20.05 3.26 -9.17
CA GLY A 428 21.09 4.04 -8.53
C GLY A 428 21.11 3.91 -7.01
N GLU A 429 21.82 4.80 -6.35
CA GLU A 429 21.91 4.86 -4.90
C GLU A 429 20.67 5.53 -4.30
N ASN A 430 20.13 4.91 -3.25
CA ASN A 430 18.94 5.42 -2.54
C ASN A 430 19.34 6.44 -1.48
N HIS A 431 18.68 7.59 -1.52
CA HIS A 431 18.81 8.69 -0.57
C HIS A 431 17.45 8.93 0.11
N PRO A 432 17.21 8.31 1.28
CA PRO A 432 16.01 8.57 2.07
C PRO A 432 15.95 10.03 2.54
N PRO A 433 14.77 10.65 2.64
CA PRO A 433 14.63 11.99 3.18
C PRO A 433 15.24 12.17 4.59
N GLY A 434 15.82 13.34 4.86
CA GLY A 434 16.46 13.67 6.13
C GLY A 434 17.84 13.05 6.35
N THR A 435 18.32 12.21 5.41
CA THR A 435 19.70 11.68 5.46
C THR A 435 20.70 12.71 4.94
N THR A 436 22.00 12.50 5.25
CA THR A 436 23.08 13.36 4.74
C THR A 436 24.07 12.59 3.87
N PHE A 437 24.71 13.30 2.93
CA PHE A 437 25.82 12.79 2.11
C PHE A 437 26.74 13.94 1.68
N ASP A 438 27.99 13.64 1.31
CA ASP A 438 28.92 14.66 0.79
C ASP A 438 28.67 14.94 -0.69
N MET A 439 28.58 16.22 -1.07
CA MET A 439 28.35 16.61 -2.46
C MET A 439 29.49 16.12 -3.38
N PRO A 440 29.19 15.33 -4.42
CA PRO A 440 30.22 14.75 -5.29
C PRO A 440 30.91 15.81 -6.16
N ALA A 441 32.01 15.42 -6.82
CA ALA A 441 32.78 16.26 -7.74
C ALA A 441 32.06 16.55 -9.08
N ALA A 442 30.76 16.31 -9.18
CA ALA A 442 29.93 16.55 -10.35
C ALA A 442 28.54 17.02 -9.91
N ASN A 443 27.79 17.62 -10.85
CA ASN A 443 26.38 17.91 -10.60
C ASN A 443 25.61 16.61 -10.37
N LEU A 444 24.64 16.63 -9.46
CA LEU A 444 23.86 15.47 -9.08
C LEU A 444 22.36 15.75 -9.28
N THR A 445 21.66 14.81 -9.91
CA THR A 445 20.20 14.79 -9.95
C THR A 445 19.69 13.65 -9.09
N LEU A 446 18.78 13.96 -8.17
CA LEU A 446 18.05 13.02 -7.34
C LEU A 446 16.62 12.88 -7.89
N TYR A 447 16.29 11.68 -8.36
CA TYR A 447 14.99 11.32 -8.94
C TYR A 447 14.09 10.73 -7.87
N ALA A 448 12.80 11.09 -7.85
CA ALA A 448 11.85 10.48 -6.94
C ALA A 448 11.80 8.95 -7.15
N ALA A 449 11.95 8.21 -6.07
CA ALA A 449 11.77 6.76 -6.06
C ALA A 449 10.34 6.43 -5.65
N TRP A 450 9.69 5.53 -6.39
CA TRP A 450 8.28 5.20 -6.24
C TRP A 450 8.13 3.73 -5.86
N ASN A 451 7.42 3.45 -4.76
CA ASN A 451 7.03 2.09 -4.39
C ASN A 451 5.65 1.83 -4.98
N THR A 452 5.51 0.79 -5.80
CA THR A 452 4.21 0.34 -6.32
C THR A 452 3.32 -0.09 -5.16
N GLU A 453 2.09 0.44 -5.12
CA GLU A 453 1.10 0.08 -4.10
C GLU A 453 0.26 -1.11 -4.53
N SER A 454 -0.37 -1.77 -3.56
CA SER A 454 -1.34 -2.84 -3.81
C SER A 454 -2.74 -2.38 -3.38
N PHE A 455 -3.74 -2.78 -4.17
CA PHE A 455 -5.14 -2.42 -3.99
C PHE A 455 -6.01 -3.67 -3.86
N THR A 456 -7.12 -3.53 -3.13
CA THR A 456 -8.06 -4.62 -2.87
C THR A 456 -9.08 -4.74 -3.99
N LEU A 457 -9.25 -5.94 -4.55
CA LEU A 457 -10.37 -6.30 -5.42
C LEU A 457 -11.40 -7.08 -4.62
N SER A 458 -12.64 -6.61 -4.64
CA SER A 458 -13.76 -7.16 -3.85
C SER A 458 -14.99 -7.38 -4.72
N PHE A 459 -15.83 -8.34 -4.33
CA PHE A 459 -16.99 -8.77 -5.11
C PHE A 459 -18.28 -8.69 -4.29
N ILE A 460 -19.37 -8.24 -4.92
CA ILE A 460 -20.70 -8.13 -4.31
C ILE A 460 -21.71 -8.87 -5.18
N GLY A 461 -22.45 -9.81 -4.59
CA GLY A 461 -23.43 -10.65 -5.30
C GLY A 461 -24.65 -9.89 -5.81
N ASN A 462 -24.82 -8.62 -5.43
CA ASN A 462 -25.78 -7.69 -6.04
C ASN A 462 -27.20 -8.24 -6.17
N GLY A 463 -27.80 -8.62 -5.04
CA GLY A 463 -29.14 -9.22 -5.00
C GLY A 463 -29.17 -10.72 -5.31
N SER A 464 -28.02 -11.40 -5.31
CA SER A 464 -27.96 -12.86 -5.40
C SER A 464 -28.81 -13.52 -4.31
N VAL A 465 -29.50 -14.60 -4.67
CA VAL A 465 -30.35 -15.39 -3.76
C VAL A 465 -29.73 -16.74 -3.38
N ALA A 466 -28.67 -17.15 -4.09
CA ALA A 466 -27.88 -18.34 -3.81
C ALA A 466 -26.45 -18.18 -4.37
N GLY A 467 -25.57 -19.10 -3.95
CA GLY A 467 -24.16 -19.14 -4.33
C GLY A 467 -23.27 -18.15 -3.57
N ASP A 468 -21.96 -18.28 -3.79
CA ASP A 468 -20.93 -17.49 -3.12
C ASP A 468 -20.16 -16.62 -4.12
N VAL A 469 -19.83 -15.39 -3.73
CA VAL A 469 -18.94 -14.52 -4.51
C VAL A 469 -17.48 -14.92 -4.32
N PRO A 470 -16.58 -14.61 -5.27
CA PRO A 470 -15.16 -14.83 -5.09
C PRO A 470 -14.60 -14.09 -3.87
N GLU A 471 -13.61 -14.69 -3.23
CA GLU A 471 -12.90 -14.08 -2.10
C GLU A 471 -12.15 -12.81 -2.54
N PRO A 472 -12.09 -11.76 -1.70
CA PRO A 472 -11.32 -10.56 -2.01
C PRO A 472 -9.83 -10.86 -2.18
N GLY A 473 -9.20 -10.22 -3.17
CA GLY A 473 -7.78 -10.34 -3.48
C GLY A 473 -7.03 -9.02 -3.32
N LEU A 474 -5.71 -9.08 -3.14
CA LEU A 474 -4.82 -7.92 -3.10
C LEU A 474 -3.86 -8.01 -4.30
N TYR A 475 -3.82 -6.95 -5.11
CA TYR A 475 -3.10 -6.91 -6.39
C TYR A 475 -2.26 -5.63 -6.50
N GLU A 476 -1.07 -5.71 -7.10
CA GLU A 476 -0.25 -4.51 -7.37
C GLU A 476 -0.90 -3.61 -8.42
N PHE A 477 -0.66 -2.30 -8.35
CA PHE A 477 -1.10 -1.37 -9.38
C PHE A 477 -0.62 -1.81 -10.77
N GLY A 478 -1.55 -1.88 -11.73
CA GLY A 478 -1.26 -2.29 -13.10
C GLY A 478 -1.06 -3.79 -13.28
N GLU A 479 -1.14 -4.60 -12.22
CA GLU A 479 -1.15 -6.06 -12.33
C GLU A 479 -2.35 -6.52 -13.17
N GLU A 480 -2.11 -7.49 -14.05
CA GLU A 480 -3.15 -8.07 -14.90
C GLU A 480 -3.97 -9.10 -14.10
N VAL A 481 -5.25 -8.81 -13.86
CA VAL A 481 -6.19 -9.62 -13.09
C VAL A 481 -7.24 -10.23 -14.02
N LEU A 482 -7.56 -11.51 -13.82
CA LEU A 482 -8.62 -12.21 -14.55
C LEU A 482 -9.98 -11.96 -13.87
N ALA A 483 -10.98 -11.48 -14.61
CA ALA A 483 -12.35 -11.38 -14.13
C ALA A 483 -12.93 -12.78 -13.88
N PRO A 484 -13.32 -13.13 -12.63
CA PRO A 484 -13.65 -14.49 -12.27
C PRO A 484 -14.98 -14.95 -12.87
N GLU A 485 -15.02 -16.23 -13.24
CA GLU A 485 -16.22 -16.94 -13.68
C GLU A 485 -17.17 -17.25 -12.51
N ASN A 486 -18.39 -17.67 -12.83
CA ASN A 486 -19.40 -18.08 -11.85
C ASN A 486 -19.13 -19.47 -11.26
N THR A 487 -18.04 -19.64 -10.54
CA THR A 487 -17.65 -20.93 -9.93
C THR A 487 -18.39 -21.23 -8.62
N GLY A 488 -18.96 -20.21 -7.97
CA GLY A 488 -19.70 -20.34 -6.72
C GLY A 488 -21.21 -20.58 -6.88
N ASP A 489 -21.69 -20.91 -8.08
CA ASP A 489 -23.12 -21.06 -8.41
C ASP A 489 -23.98 -19.84 -8.01
N LEU A 490 -23.48 -18.63 -8.27
CA LEU A 490 -24.22 -17.39 -8.02
C LEU A 490 -25.51 -17.38 -8.84
N ARG A 491 -26.64 -17.18 -8.15
CA ARG A 491 -27.97 -17.04 -8.74
C ARG A 491 -28.54 -15.67 -8.45
N GLY A 492 -28.98 -14.98 -9.49
CA GLY A 492 -29.45 -13.60 -9.38
C GLY A 492 -30.83 -13.49 -8.73
N PRO A 493 -31.41 -12.28 -8.72
CA PRO A 493 -32.77 -12.07 -8.25
C PRO A 493 -33.78 -12.96 -8.98
N TYR A 494 -34.87 -13.30 -8.30
CA TYR A 494 -35.97 -14.04 -8.91
C TYR A 494 -36.67 -13.22 -10.00
N VAL A 495 -37.02 -13.90 -11.09
CA VAL A 495 -37.92 -13.37 -12.13
C VAL A 495 -39.30 -14.02 -12.08
N GLU A 496 -39.37 -15.22 -11.51
CA GLU A 496 -40.60 -15.94 -11.17
C GLU A 496 -40.35 -16.52 -9.77
N GLU A 497 -40.79 -15.84 -8.72
CA GLU A 497 -40.51 -16.28 -7.35
C GLU A 497 -41.30 -17.57 -7.01
N PRO A 498 -40.69 -18.58 -6.36
CA PRO A 498 -39.28 -18.75 -5.96
C PRO A 498 -38.51 -19.74 -6.86
N ILE A 499 -38.77 -19.77 -8.17
CA ILE A 499 -38.41 -20.92 -9.03
C ILE A 499 -37.44 -20.60 -10.18
N ILE A 500 -37.43 -19.38 -10.72
CA ILE A 500 -36.49 -18.99 -11.80
C ILE A 500 -35.78 -17.70 -11.41
N THR A 501 -34.46 -17.70 -11.55
CA THR A 501 -33.55 -16.61 -11.19
C THR A 501 -32.81 -16.06 -12.40
N GLN A 502 -32.39 -14.80 -12.34
CA GLN A 502 -31.56 -14.20 -13.38
C GLN A 502 -30.22 -14.93 -13.53
N ARG A 503 -29.71 -14.98 -14.77
CA ARG A 503 -28.41 -15.59 -15.08
C ARG A 503 -27.28 -14.57 -14.92
N PHE A 504 -26.16 -15.02 -14.35
CA PHE A 504 -24.93 -14.26 -14.24
C PHE A 504 -24.31 -13.96 -15.62
N LEU A 505 -23.96 -12.70 -15.88
CA LEU A 505 -23.29 -12.27 -17.11
C LEU A 505 -21.80 -11.96 -16.91
N GLY A 506 -21.45 -11.45 -15.73
CA GLY A 506 -20.12 -10.93 -15.43
C GLY A 506 -20.19 -9.94 -14.28
N TRP A 507 -19.25 -9.03 -14.25
CA TRP A 507 -19.09 -8.06 -13.16
C TRP A 507 -19.21 -6.63 -13.68
N ASN A 508 -19.65 -5.71 -12.84
CA ASN A 508 -19.73 -4.28 -13.17
C ASN A 508 -19.27 -3.42 -11.99
N THR A 509 -18.69 -2.23 -12.24
CA THR A 509 -18.26 -1.33 -11.16
C THR A 509 -19.40 -0.61 -10.44
N ALA A 510 -20.62 -0.69 -10.94
CA ALA A 510 -21.82 -0.14 -10.32
C ALA A 510 -22.91 -1.21 -10.14
N ALA A 511 -23.58 -1.18 -8.99
CA ALA A 511 -24.65 -2.12 -8.65
C ALA A 511 -25.85 -2.07 -9.62
N ASP A 512 -26.09 -0.93 -10.27
CA ASP A 512 -27.17 -0.74 -11.25
C ASP A 512 -26.77 -1.11 -12.69
N GLY A 513 -25.54 -1.56 -12.90
CA GLY A 513 -25.00 -1.93 -14.22
C GLY A 513 -24.64 -0.75 -15.11
N THR A 514 -24.63 0.49 -14.61
CA THR A 514 -24.25 1.69 -15.39
C THR A 514 -22.75 1.96 -15.42
N GLY A 515 -21.97 1.20 -14.65
CA GLY A 515 -20.51 1.29 -14.58
C GLY A 515 -19.83 0.59 -15.75
N THR A 516 -18.54 0.31 -15.57
CA THR A 516 -17.72 -0.45 -16.53
C THR A 516 -18.01 -1.94 -16.38
N ASP A 517 -18.29 -2.60 -17.50
CA ASP A 517 -18.45 -4.05 -17.57
C ASP A 517 -17.10 -4.76 -17.54
N TYR A 518 -17.04 -5.86 -16.78
CA TYR A 518 -15.92 -6.79 -16.68
C TYR A 518 -16.46 -8.18 -17.04
N PRO A 519 -16.45 -8.55 -18.33
CA PRO A 519 -16.87 -9.88 -18.77
C PRO A 519 -16.01 -10.96 -18.14
N VAL A 520 -16.62 -12.10 -17.81
CA VAL A 520 -15.88 -13.25 -17.27
C VAL A 520 -14.77 -13.69 -18.22
N ARG A 521 -13.66 -14.19 -17.67
CA ARG A 521 -12.47 -14.65 -18.43
C ARG A 521 -11.68 -13.56 -19.16
N GLU A 522 -12.09 -12.31 -19.11
CA GLU A 522 -11.27 -11.20 -19.61
C GLU A 522 -10.30 -10.72 -18.54
N THR A 523 -9.12 -10.26 -18.98
CA THR A 523 -8.14 -9.66 -18.10
C THR A 523 -8.29 -8.14 -18.05
N PHE A 524 -7.99 -7.55 -16.90
CA PHE A 524 -7.95 -6.10 -16.71
C PHE A 524 -6.80 -5.71 -15.79
N ASN A 525 -6.31 -4.49 -15.92
CA ASN A 525 -5.26 -3.98 -15.04
C ASN A 525 -5.85 -3.39 -13.76
N MET A 526 -5.31 -3.76 -12.61
CA MET A 526 -5.75 -3.22 -11.32
C MET A 526 -5.55 -1.68 -11.29
N PRO A 527 -6.61 -0.89 -11.01
CA PRO A 527 -6.52 0.57 -10.98
C PRO A 527 -5.78 1.07 -9.74
N ALA A 528 -5.48 2.37 -9.70
CA ALA A 528 -4.83 3.05 -8.57
C ALA A 528 -5.78 3.32 -7.38
N ALA A 529 -6.68 2.37 -7.09
CA ALA A 529 -7.64 2.43 -5.99
C ALA A 529 -8.23 1.04 -5.73
N ASP A 530 -8.76 0.82 -4.53
CA ASP A 530 -9.58 -0.35 -4.25
C ASP A 530 -10.75 -0.44 -5.24
N LEU A 531 -11.01 -1.64 -5.75
CA LEU A 531 -12.03 -1.91 -6.75
C LEU A 531 -13.09 -2.86 -6.17
N THR A 532 -14.35 -2.44 -6.23
CA THR A 532 -15.49 -3.30 -5.90
C THR A 532 -16.29 -3.58 -7.16
N LEU A 533 -16.49 -4.86 -7.43
CA LEU A 533 -17.22 -5.37 -8.56
C LEU A 533 -18.55 -5.99 -8.11
N TYR A 534 -19.62 -5.65 -8.80
CA TYR A 534 -20.98 -6.10 -8.53
C TYR A 534 -21.39 -7.12 -9.58
N ALA A 535 -22.00 -8.23 -9.16
CA ALA A 535 -22.53 -9.22 -10.09
C ALA A 535 -23.56 -8.56 -11.04
N GLN A 536 -23.38 -8.80 -12.32
CA GLN A 536 -24.26 -8.32 -13.37
C GLN A 536 -25.12 -9.47 -13.88
N TRP A 537 -26.41 -9.18 -14.01
CA TRP A 537 -27.44 -10.17 -14.29
C TRP A 537 -28.11 -9.90 -15.63
N THR A 538 -28.69 -10.94 -16.25
CA THR A 538 -29.58 -10.78 -17.41
C THR A 538 -30.68 -9.76 -17.13
N THR A 539 -30.95 -8.86 -18.08
CA THR A 539 -31.97 -7.80 -17.96
C THR A 539 -33.17 -8.03 -18.86
N ASP A 540 -33.08 -8.99 -19.78
CA ASP A 540 -34.16 -9.33 -20.70
C ASP A 540 -35.31 -10.06 -19.98
N ALA A 541 -36.50 -9.96 -20.56
CA ALA A 541 -37.71 -10.56 -20.02
C ALA A 541 -37.85 -12.05 -20.35
N ALA A 542 -37.03 -12.62 -21.26
CA ALA A 542 -37.17 -14.01 -21.64
C ALA A 542 -36.80 -14.92 -20.46
N LEU A 543 -37.54 -16.00 -20.24
CA LEU A 543 -37.25 -16.96 -19.17
C LEU A 543 -36.28 -18.07 -19.62
N LEU A 544 -36.20 -18.32 -20.93
CA LEU A 544 -35.31 -19.33 -21.47
C LEU A 544 -33.85 -18.85 -21.40
N GLY A 545 -32.94 -19.74 -21.02
CA GLY A 545 -31.55 -19.44 -20.72
C GLY A 545 -31.31 -18.87 -19.32
N LYS A 546 -32.36 -18.70 -18.49
CA LYS A 546 -32.23 -18.33 -17.07
C LYS A 546 -32.01 -19.56 -16.20
N ILE A 547 -31.81 -19.34 -14.89
CA ILE A 547 -31.40 -20.37 -13.95
C ILE A 547 -32.60 -20.92 -13.17
N GLY A 548 -32.85 -22.22 -13.29
CA GLY A 548 -33.92 -22.93 -12.60
C GLY A 548 -33.57 -23.33 -11.16
N PRO A 549 -34.45 -24.10 -10.49
CA PRO A 549 -34.31 -24.41 -9.07
C PRO A 549 -33.07 -25.24 -8.72
N ALA A 550 -32.58 -26.07 -9.64
CA ALA A 550 -31.39 -26.88 -9.42
C ALA A 550 -30.10 -26.21 -9.92
N GLY A 551 -30.18 -25.00 -10.48
CA GLY A 551 -29.03 -24.27 -11.02
C GLY A 551 -28.80 -24.50 -12.51
N GLY A 552 -29.70 -25.24 -13.17
CA GLY A 552 -29.63 -25.53 -14.59
C GLY A 552 -30.19 -24.42 -15.48
N TYR A 553 -29.93 -24.49 -16.78
CA TYR A 553 -30.51 -23.57 -17.74
C TYR A 553 -31.93 -23.96 -18.11
N VAL A 554 -32.90 -23.08 -17.87
CA VAL A 554 -34.30 -23.26 -18.33
C VAL A 554 -34.33 -23.23 -19.85
N PHE A 555 -34.80 -24.30 -20.50
CA PHE A 555 -34.71 -24.41 -21.97
C PHE A 555 -36.06 -24.55 -22.67
N VAL A 556 -37.13 -24.86 -21.93
CA VAL A 556 -38.48 -25.00 -22.48
C VAL A 556 -39.53 -24.61 -21.44
N GLU A 557 -40.59 -23.95 -21.91
CA GLU A 557 -41.86 -23.82 -21.21
C GLU A 557 -42.87 -24.74 -21.90
N ASN A 558 -43.71 -25.42 -21.12
CA ASN A 558 -44.70 -26.36 -21.63
C ASN A 558 -45.67 -25.63 -22.57
N PRO A 559 -45.78 -26.04 -23.85
CA PRO A 559 -46.69 -25.39 -24.80
C PRO A 559 -48.17 -25.67 -24.52
N ASN A 560 -48.50 -26.65 -23.66
CA ASN A 560 -49.86 -26.95 -23.28
C ASN A 560 -50.39 -25.90 -22.27
N PRO A 561 -51.45 -25.12 -22.58
CA PRO A 561 -51.99 -24.15 -21.63
C PRO A 561 -52.62 -24.79 -20.39
N ASN A 562 -52.99 -26.08 -20.45
CA ASN A 562 -53.52 -26.86 -19.33
C ASN A 562 -52.45 -27.77 -18.71
N TRP A 563 -51.18 -27.41 -18.85
CA TRP A 563 -50.04 -28.18 -18.37
C TRP A 563 -50.20 -28.68 -16.93
N GLU A 564 -50.87 -27.92 -16.05
CA GLU A 564 -51.06 -28.28 -14.65
C GLU A 564 -51.91 -29.54 -14.45
N VAL A 565 -52.83 -29.84 -15.37
CA VAL A 565 -53.74 -31.00 -15.26
C VAL A 565 -53.35 -32.13 -16.21
N ASP A 566 -52.83 -31.78 -17.38
CA ASP A 566 -52.54 -32.76 -18.43
C ASP A 566 -51.12 -33.34 -18.30
N ASP A 567 -50.15 -32.53 -17.87
CA ASP A 567 -48.72 -32.89 -17.93
C ASP A 567 -48.01 -32.82 -16.57
N GLY A 568 -48.42 -31.93 -15.66
CA GLY A 568 -47.85 -31.78 -14.32
C GLY A 568 -46.54 -31.00 -14.23
N TRP A 569 -46.05 -30.42 -15.33
CA TRP A 569 -44.83 -29.61 -15.35
C TRP A 569 -45.01 -28.35 -16.19
N ARG A 570 -44.32 -27.26 -15.83
CA ARG A 570 -44.38 -25.98 -16.58
C ARG A 570 -43.09 -25.66 -17.31
N TRP A 571 -41.93 -25.98 -16.74
CA TRP A 571 -40.63 -25.74 -17.37
C TRP A 571 -39.72 -26.96 -17.25
N MET A 572 -38.66 -26.97 -18.04
CA MET A 572 -37.53 -27.87 -17.82
C MET A 572 -36.22 -27.10 -17.80
N GLU A 573 -35.30 -27.59 -16.98
CA GLU A 573 -33.92 -27.09 -16.91
C GLU A 573 -32.92 -28.18 -17.30
N LEU A 574 -31.80 -27.72 -17.85
CA LEU A 574 -30.67 -28.50 -18.31
C LEU A 574 -29.52 -28.38 -17.30
N ALA A 575 -28.93 -29.51 -16.89
CA ALA A 575 -27.74 -29.53 -16.06
C ALA A 575 -26.56 -28.79 -16.73
N LEU A 576 -25.74 -28.09 -15.93
CA LEU A 576 -24.61 -27.32 -16.44
C LEU A 576 -23.40 -28.19 -16.83
N ALA A 577 -23.28 -29.38 -16.25
CA ALA A 577 -22.19 -30.31 -16.49
C ALA A 577 -22.64 -31.50 -17.35
N ASP A 578 -21.70 -32.01 -18.15
CA ASP A 578 -21.88 -33.28 -18.85
C ASP A 578 -21.88 -34.44 -17.87
N GLY A 579 -22.81 -35.36 -18.08
CA GLY A 579 -22.78 -36.67 -17.46
C GLY A 579 -21.76 -37.59 -18.15
N GLU A 580 -21.61 -38.80 -17.62
CA GLU A 580 -20.61 -39.74 -18.10
C GLU A 580 -20.82 -40.15 -19.57
N TRP A 581 -19.71 -40.43 -20.24
CA TRP A 581 -19.70 -41.01 -21.58
C TRP A 581 -20.15 -42.48 -21.49
N GLY A 582 -21.23 -42.81 -22.19
CA GLY A 582 -21.85 -44.14 -22.07
C GLY A 582 -22.55 -44.60 -23.35
N THR A 583 -22.88 -45.89 -23.37
CA THR A 583 -23.75 -46.51 -24.36
C THR A 583 -25.22 -46.25 -23.99
N TRP A 584 -26.08 -46.17 -25.01
CA TRP A 584 -27.51 -46.00 -24.81
C TRP A 584 -28.14 -47.30 -24.31
N SER A 585 -27.94 -48.37 -25.07
CA SER A 585 -28.17 -49.75 -24.64
C SER A 585 -27.44 -50.78 -25.50
N ALA A 586 -27.58 -52.06 -25.17
CA ALA A 586 -27.01 -53.12 -25.99
C ALA A 586 -27.65 -53.13 -27.39
N PRO A 587 -26.88 -53.36 -28.48
CA PRO A 587 -27.42 -53.45 -29.81
C PRO A 587 -28.44 -54.60 -29.92
N ALA A 588 -29.63 -54.32 -30.47
CA ALA A 588 -30.79 -55.22 -30.60
C ALA A 588 -31.75 -55.33 -29.41
N ASP A 589 -31.50 -54.62 -28.30
CA ASP A 589 -32.51 -54.39 -27.27
C ASP A 589 -33.58 -53.44 -27.83
N ALA A 590 -34.65 -53.99 -28.40
CA ALA A 590 -35.77 -53.21 -28.92
C ALA A 590 -36.72 -52.81 -27.78
N LEU A 591 -36.75 -51.52 -27.43
CA LEU A 591 -37.65 -50.94 -26.45
C LEU A 591 -38.91 -50.42 -27.15
N ILE A 592 -40.00 -51.18 -27.07
CA ILE A 592 -41.32 -50.69 -27.48
C ILE A 592 -41.81 -49.67 -26.43
N GLY A 593 -42.06 -48.43 -26.85
CA GLY A 593 -42.79 -47.45 -26.04
C GLY A 593 -42.05 -46.15 -25.68
N THR A 594 -40.77 -45.98 -26.05
CA THR A 594 -40.14 -44.66 -25.96
C THR A 594 -40.72 -43.71 -27.01
N ALA A 595 -40.82 -42.41 -26.69
CA ALA A 595 -41.46 -41.41 -27.55
C ALA A 595 -40.62 -40.15 -27.75
N ALA A 596 -40.87 -39.45 -28.87
CA ALA A 596 -40.16 -38.23 -29.25
C ALA A 596 -40.60 -36.98 -28.48
N GLU A 597 -41.81 -37.01 -27.93
CA GLU A 597 -42.58 -35.83 -27.54
C GLU A 597 -41.99 -35.11 -26.32
N LEU A 598 -42.35 -33.83 -26.15
CA LEU A 598 -42.01 -33.08 -24.95
C LEU A 598 -42.73 -33.70 -23.74
N GLY A 599 -42.04 -33.75 -22.59
CA GLY A 599 -42.58 -34.35 -21.36
C GLY A 599 -42.38 -35.87 -21.28
N ARG A 600 -41.91 -36.55 -22.33
CA ARG A 600 -41.74 -38.01 -22.30
C ARG A 600 -40.37 -38.46 -21.81
N GLY A 601 -39.44 -37.54 -21.57
CA GLY A 601 -38.05 -37.85 -21.25
C GLY A 601 -37.90 -38.76 -20.03
N LYS A 602 -38.52 -38.37 -18.92
CA LYS A 602 -38.45 -39.14 -17.66
C LYS A 602 -39.02 -40.55 -17.79
N PHE A 603 -40.19 -40.67 -18.41
CA PHE A 603 -40.81 -41.96 -18.66
C PHE A 603 -39.92 -42.86 -19.53
N ASN A 604 -39.37 -42.31 -20.62
CA ASN A 604 -38.47 -43.05 -21.49
C ASN A 604 -37.20 -43.50 -20.74
N THR A 605 -36.60 -42.64 -19.92
CA THR A 605 -35.40 -42.95 -19.13
C THR A 605 -35.63 -44.13 -18.19
N GLU A 606 -36.73 -44.12 -17.45
CA GLU A 606 -37.11 -45.21 -16.55
C GLU A 606 -37.42 -46.51 -17.32
N LEU A 607 -38.07 -46.43 -18.48
CA LEU A 607 -38.27 -47.58 -19.35
C LEU A 607 -36.94 -48.20 -19.80
N ILE A 608 -35.97 -47.37 -20.20
CA ILE A 608 -34.64 -47.82 -20.61
C ILE A 608 -33.95 -48.54 -19.44
N ILE A 609 -33.94 -47.93 -18.24
CA ILE A 609 -33.29 -48.49 -17.04
C ILE A 609 -33.91 -49.83 -16.65
N ALA A 610 -35.24 -49.96 -16.74
CA ALA A 610 -35.96 -51.16 -16.33
C ALA A 610 -35.82 -52.33 -17.31
N ASN A 611 -35.68 -52.06 -18.61
CA ASN A 611 -35.81 -53.09 -19.65
C ASN A 611 -34.52 -53.39 -20.42
N THR A 612 -33.39 -52.77 -20.07
CA THR A 612 -32.11 -53.03 -20.76
C THR A 612 -30.99 -53.38 -19.78
N SER A 613 -30.13 -54.31 -20.20
CA SER A 613 -29.00 -54.77 -19.39
C SER A 613 -27.79 -53.83 -19.44
N ASP A 614 -27.69 -53.03 -20.51
CA ASP A 614 -26.72 -51.96 -20.67
C ASP A 614 -27.53 -50.67 -20.80
N SER A 615 -27.41 -49.76 -19.83
CA SER A 615 -28.16 -48.50 -19.76
C SER A 615 -27.34 -47.40 -19.11
N ALA A 616 -26.01 -47.43 -19.29
CA ALA A 616 -25.08 -46.52 -18.64
C ALA A 616 -25.47 -45.05 -18.82
N ALA A 617 -25.87 -44.66 -20.04
CA ALA A 617 -26.29 -43.30 -20.33
C ALA A 617 -27.58 -42.87 -19.61
N ALA A 618 -28.56 -43.77 -19.44
CA ALA A 618 -29.79 -43.45 -18.71
C ALA A 618 -29.53 -43.39 -17.20
N ARG A 619 -28.73 -44.33 -16.68
CA ARG A 619 -28.40 -44.43 -15.26
C ARG A 619 -27.55 -43.26 -14.76
N SER A 620 -26.61 -42.75 -15.57
CA SER A 620 -25.80 -41.59 -15.18
C SER A 620 -26.63 -40.32 -15.02
N THR A 621 -27.79 -40.22 -15.70
CA THR A 621 -28.64 -39.02 -15.62
C THR A 621 -29.61 -39.00 -14.45
N VAL A 622 -29.85 -40.12 -13.77
CA VAL A 622 -30.74 -40.18 -12.59
C VAL A 622 -29.97 -40.00 -11.26
N GLU A 623 -28.67 -39.70 -11.34
CA GLU A 623 -27.86 -39.36 -10.18
C GLU A 623 -28.28 -38.01 -9.58
N SER A 624 -28.08 -37.84 -8.27
CA SER A 624 -28.46 -36.60 -7.61
C SER A 624 -27.55 -35.46 -8.01
N LEU A 625 -28.12 -34.40 -8.59
CA LEU A 625 -27.43 -33.18 -9.00
C LEU A 625 -28.16 -31.96 -8.43
N GLY A 626 -27.41 -31.03 -7.82
CA GLY A 626 -27.97 -29.80 -7.23
C GLY A 626 -28.92 -30.05 -6.05
N GLY A 627 -28.87 -31.23 -5.43
CA GLY A 627 -29.80 -31.64 -4.36
C GLY A 627 -31.12 -32.25 -4.85
N TYR A 628 -31.25 -32.48 -6.16
CA TYR A 628 -32.42 -33.08 -6.80
C TYR A 628 -32.06 -34.45 -7.40
N SER A 629 -32.99 -35.38 -7.40
CA SER A 629 -32.87 -36.76 -7.90
C SER A 629 -33.84 -37.06 -9.05
N ASP A 630 -34.60 -36.06 -9.49
CA ASP A 630 -35.66 -36.18 -10.49
C ASP A 630 -35.18 -36.01 -11.94
N TRP A 631 -33.86 -36.04 -12.16
CA TRP A 631 -33.17 -35.87 -13.45
C TRP A 631 -33.34 -37.05 -14.41
N PHE A 632 -33.31 -36.78 -15.72
CA PHE A 632 -33.51 -37.80 -16.76
C PHE A 632 -32.86 -37.42 -18.11
N LEU A 633 -32.83 -38.36 -19.06
CA LEU A 633 -32.38 -38.12 -20.43
C LEU A 633 -33.47 -37.39 -21.24
N PRO A 634 -33.13 -36.27 -21.91
CA PRO A 634 -34.11 -35.54 -22.71
C PRO A 634 -34.59 -36.39 -23.89
N THR A 635 -35.83 -36.23 -24.33
CA THR A 635 -36.31 -36.78 -25.61
C THR A 635 -35.64 -36.07 -26.79
N SER A 636 -35.85 -36.59 -28.01
CA SER A 636 -35.40 -35.89 -29.22
C SER A 636 -36.04 -34.50 -29.39
N ALA A 637 -37.30 -34.30 -28.97
CA ALA A 637 -37.92 -32.97 -29.03
C ALA A 637 -37.36 -32.03 -27.95
N GLU A 638 -37.15 -32.54 -26.73
CA GLU A 638 -36.52 -31.76 -25.64
C GLU A 638 -35.09 -31.37 -26.01
N MET A 639 -34.32 -32.29 -26.62
CA MET A 639 -32.99 -32.00 -27.17
C MET A 639 -33.01 -30.91 -28.25
N GLN A 640 -34.04 -30.89 -29.09
CA GLN A 640 -34.18 -29.82 -30.08
C GLN A 640 -34.45 -28.46 -29.41
N GLN A 641 -35.19 -28.43 -28.30
CA GLN A 641 -35.38 -27.20 -27.52
C GLN A 641 -34.09 -26.74 -26.85
N ILE A 642 -33.28 -27.67 -26.32
CA ILE A 642 -31.94 -27.37 -25.79
C ILE A 642 -31.07 -26.71 -26.87
N ILE A 643 -31.03 -27.29 -28.09
CA ILE A 643 -30.27 -26.71 -29.21
C ILE A 643 -30.75 -25.28 -29.49
N ASN A 644 -32.07 -25.07 -29.58
CA ASN A 644 -32.64 -23.78 -29.97
C ASN A 644 -32.51 -22.70 -28.89
N ALA A 645 -32.74 -23.03 -27.63
CA ALA A 645 -32.84 -22.07 -26.54
C ALA A 645 -31.52 -21.83 -25.82
N ILE A 646 -30.65 -22.85 -25.76
CA ILE A 646 -29.39 -22.81 -25.01
C ILE A 646 -28.22 -22.67 -25.98
N HIS A 647 -28.02 -23.66 -26.84
CA HIS A 647 -26.80 -23.74 -27.66
C HIS A 647 -26.68 -22.62 -28.70
N VAL A 648 -27.75 -22.36 -29.47
CA VAL A 648 -27.75 -21.28 -30.49
C VAL A 648 -27.49 -19.90 -29.87
N ASN A 649 -27.78 -19.73 -28.58
CA ASN A 649 -27.51 -18.50 -27.83
C ASN A 649 -26.14 -18.50 -27.15
N GLY A 650 -25.25 -19.46 -27.46
CA GLY A 650 -23.91 -19.55 -26.90
C GLY A 650 -23.87 -20.00 -25.44
N LEU A 651 -24.92 -20.65 -24.94
CA LEU A 651 -25.02 -21.16 -23.57
C LEU A 651 -24.75 -22.66 -23.53
N GLY A 652 -24.51 -23.18 -22.32
CA GLY A 652 -24.38 -24.61 -22.05
C GLY A 652 -22.99 -25.20 -22.29
N GLU A 653 -22.05 -24.51 -22.93
CA GLU A 653 -20.67 -25.02 -23.09
C GLU A 653 -20.60 -26.45 -23.70
N PHE A 654 -21.48 -26.77 -24.66
CA PHE A 654 -21.44 -28.05 -25.36
C PHE A 654 -20.16 -28.17 -26.21
N ASP A 655 -19.57 -29.38 -26.26
CA ASP A 655 -18.48 -29.67 -27.21
C ASP A 655 -18.93 -29.51 -28.68
N THR A 656 -18.41 -28.47 -29.34
CA THR A 656 -18.68 -28.13 -30.74
C THR A 656 -17.64 -28.65 -31.74
N SER A 657 -16.66 -29.43 -31.28
CA SER A 657 -15.56 -29.95 -32.13
C SER A 657 -15.99 -31.00 -33.16
N GLY A 658 -17.30 -31.29 -33.25
CA GLY A 658 -17.89 -32.34 -34.09
C GLY A 658 -17.76 -33.75 -33.50
N THR A 659 -17.13 -33.90 -32.33
CA THR A 659 -17.07 -35.17 -31.57
C THR A 659 -18.02 -35.21 -30.37
N GLY A 660 -18.52 -34.05 -29.93
CA GLY A 660 -19.55 -33.91 -28.92
C GLY A 660 -20.92 -34.35 -29.43
N SER A 661 -21.39 -35.51 -28.97
CA SER A 661 -22.76 -35.97 -29.19
C SER A 661 -23.38 -36.37 -27.86
N TYR A 662 -24.70 -36.16 -27.71
CA TYR A 662 -25.40 -36.32 -26.45
C TYR A 662 -26.63 -37.20 -26.61
N TRP A 663 -26.71 -38.28 -25.85
CA TRP A 663 -27.83 -39.20 -25.94
C TRP A 663 -29.16 -38.53 -25.56
N THR A 664 -30.21 -38.92 -26.30
CA THR A 664 -31.61 -38.65 -25.93
C THR A 664 -32.24 -39.94 -25.43
N SER A 665 -33.40 -39.88 -24.78
CA SER A 665 -34.16 -41.05 -24.33
C SER A 665 -35.03 -41.69 -25.42
N HIS A 666 -35.02 -41.16 -26.64
CA HIS A 666 -35.89 -41.64 -27.73
C HIS A 666 -35.18 -42.68 -28.60
N GLU A 667 -35.72 -43.90 -28.64
CA GLU A 667 -35.30 -44.95 -29.55
C GLU A 667 -35.73 -44.62 -31.00
N SER A 668 -34.79 -44.68 -31.95
CA SER A 668 -35.12 -44.53 -33.37
C SER A 668 -35.62 -45.84 -33.98
N ASN A 669 -35.02 -46.96 -33.59
CA ASN A 669 -35.41 -48.32 -33.95
C ASN A 669 -34.65 -49.33 -33.06
N ALA A 670 -34.87 -50.63 -33.30
CA ALA A 670 -34.24 -51.71 -32.54
C ALA A 670 -32.71 -51.61 -32.37
N THR A 671 -31.98 -50.99 -33.30
CA THR A 671 -30.51 -50.87 -33.23
C THR A 671 -30.00 -49.46 -32.94
N ASN A 672 -30.85 -48.43 -33.09
CA ASN A 672 -30.43 -47.03 -33.03
C ASN A 672 -31.28 -46.19 -32.05
N ALA A 673 -30.65 -45.22 -31.41
CA ALA A 673 -31.30 -44.18 -30.60
C ALA A 673 -30.94 -42.79 -31.13
N PHE A 674 -31.74 -41.79 -30.80
CA PHE A 674 -31.45 -40.41 -31.18
C PHE A 674 -30.42 -39.77 -30.24
N ARG A 675 -29.58 -38.90 -30.79
CA ARG A 675 -28.62 -38.06 -30.06
C ARG A 675 -28.59 -36.65 -30.64
N GLY A 676 -28.35 -35.65 -29.80
CA GLY A 676 -28.04 -34.28 -30.20
C GLY A 676 -26.58 -34.15 -30.62
N ASN A 677 -26.31 -33.45 -31.72
CA ASN A 677 -24.97 -33.03 -32.11
C ASN A 677 -24.96 -31.51 -32.17
N PHE A 678 -23.91 -30.92 -31.61
CA PHE A 678 -23.78 -29.48 -31.44
C PHE A 678 -22.63 -29.00 -32.32
N ASP A 679 -22.94 -28.17 -33.32
CA ASP A 679 -21.97 -27.52 -34.19
C ASP A 679 -21.87 -26.05 -33.81
N GLU A 680 -20.79 -25.34 -34.14
CA GLU A 680 -20.67 -23.91 -33.80
C GLU A 680 -21.85 -23.11 -34.39
N GLY A 681 -22.68 -22.52 -33.52
CA GLY A 681 -23.87 -21.73 -33.89
C GLY A 681 -25.06 -22.53 -34.45
N SER A 682 -25.04 -23.87 -34.45
CA SER A 682 -26.17 -24.70 -34.91
C SER A 682 -26.17 -26.10 -34.28
N GLY A 683 -27.19 -26.91 -34.53
CA GLY A 683 -27.22 -28.28 -34.03
C GLY A 683 -28.31 -29.10 -34.68
N ASN A 684 -28.22 -30.42 -34.54
CA ASN A 684 -29.23 -31.33 -35.07
C ASN A 684 -29.41 -32.56 -34.16
N VAL A 685 -30.53 -33.25 -34.37
CA VAL A 685 -30.80 -34.54 -33.73
C VAL A 685 -30.70 -35.63 -34.79
N THR A 686 -29.85 -36.64 -34.57
CA THR A 686 -29.60 -37.72 -35.53
C THR A 686 -29.66 -39.09 -34.84
N ALA A 687 -29.97 -40.13 -35.63
CA ALA A 687 -30.00 -41.50 -35.13
C ALA A 687 -28.60 -42.13 -35.17
N GLN A 688 -28.23 -42.83 -34.10
CA GLN A 688 -26.94 -43.49 -33.94
C GLN A 688 -27.10 -44.88 -33.33
N MET A 689 -26.19 -45.80 -33.66
CA MET A 689 -26.16 -47.15 -33.07
C MET A 689 -26.03 -47.08 -31.54
N LYS A 690 -26.91 -47.79 -30.83
CA LYS A 690 -27.03 -47.74 -29.36
C LYS A 690 -25.77 -48.14 -28.59
N GLY A 691 -25.01 -49.08 -29.15
CA GLY A 691 -23.75 -49.55 -28.58
C GLY A 691 -22.55 -48.61 -28.81
N ASN A 692 -22.73 -47.46 -29.48
CA ASN A 692 -21.70 -46.44 -29.55
C ASN A 692 -21.72 -45.60 -28.26
N GLY A 693 -20.59 -45.00 -27.92
CA GLY A 693 -20.53 -44.03 -26.84
C GLY A 693 -21.03 -42.66 -27.28
N SER A 694 -21.69 -41.93 -26.38
CA SER A 694 -21.95 -40.49 -26.47
C SER A 694 -22.05 -39.93 -25.04
N TYR A 695 -21.90 -38.61 -24.89
CA TYR A 695 -22.11 -37.94 -23.62
C TYR A 695 -23.59 -37.96 -23.23
N THR A 696 -23.86 -37.58 -22.00
CA THR A 696 -25.21 -37.37 -21.49
C THR A 696 -25.27 -35.97 -20.90
N ARG A 697 -26.46 -35.37 -20.93
CA ARG A 697 -26.70 -34.16 -20.15
C ARG A 697 -28.12 -34.20 -19.66
N ALA A 698 -28.24 -34.27 -18.34
CA ALA A 698 -29.51 -34.53 -17.71
C ALA A 698 -30.41 -33.28 -17.78
N VAL A 699 -31.71 -33.53 -17.84
CA VAL A 699 -32.76 -32.51 -17.71
C VAL A 699 -33.70 -32.88 -16.57
N ARG A 700 -34.37 -31.89 -15.99
CA ARG A 700 -35.48 -32.11 -15.06
C ARG A 700 -36.65 -31.22 -15.40
N ALA A 701 -37.86 -31.72 -15.13
CA ALA A 701 -39.10 -30.99 -15.29
C ALA A 701 -39.53 -30.41 -13.94
N PHE A 702 -40.06 -29.19 -13.94
CA PHE A 702 -40.49 -28.52 -12.72
C PHE A 702 -41.66 -27.56 -12.97
N ARG A 703 -42.44 -27.34 -11.92
CA ARG A 703 -43.40 -26.24 -11.80
C ARG A 703 -43.24 -25.49 -10.47
N SER A 704 -42.58 -26.13 -9.51
CA SER A 704 -42.17 -25.57 -8.22
C SER A 704 -40.71 -25.94 -7.92
N VAL A 705 -40.27 -25.71 -6.68
CA VAL A 705 -38.98 -26.19 -6.16
C VAL A 705 -39.01 -27.66 -5.73
N ALA A 706 -40.16 -28.34 -5.82
CA ALA A 706 -40.26 -29.76 -5.49
C ALA A 706 -39.71 -30.64 -6.61
N GLU A 707 -39.31 -31.86 -6.24
CA GLU A 707 -39.01 -32.92 -7.19
C GLU A 707 -40.29 -33.45 -7.84
N THR A 708 -40.18 -33.83 -9.10
CA THR A 708 -41.28 -34.47 -9.83
C THR A 708 -41.09 -35.99 -9.93
N TYR A 709 -42.18 -36.73 -10.01
CA TYR A 709 -42.21 -38.20 -10.08
C TYR A 709 -43.18 -38.67 -11.17
N VAL A 710 -42.98 -39.87 -11.70
CA VAL A 710 -43.87 -40.47 -12.70
C VAL A 710 -44.44 -41.80 -12.23
N ILE A 711 -45.71 -42.05 -12.58
CA ILE A 711 -46.38 -43.34 -12.37
C ILE A 711 -46.52 -44.04 -13.71
N GLN A 712 -45.93 -45.22 -13.82
CA GLN A 712 -45.97 -46.05 -15.02
C GLN A 712 -46.91 -47.23 -14.83
N TYR A 713 -47.51 -47.68 -15.93
CA TYR A 713 -48.36 -48.85 -15.95
C TYR A 713 -47.70 -49.99 -16.72
N HIS A 714 -47.74 -51.19 -16.16
CA HIS A 714 -47.20 -52.40 -16.76
C HIS A 714 -48.33 -53.41 -17.01
N ALA A 715 -48.38 -53.96 -18.23
CA ALA A 715 -49.47 -54.82 -18.69
C ALA A 715 -49.62 -56.13 -17.89
N ASN A 716 -48.55 -56.56 -17.20
CA ASN A 716 -48.47 -57.71 -16.30
C ASN A 716 -49.17 -58.97 -16.85
N GLU A 717 -48.50 -59.70 -17.73
CA GLU A 717 -49.04 -60.93 -18.35
C GLU A 717 -50.27 -60.73 -19.25
N ALA A 718 -50.61 -59.50 -19.65
CA ALA A 718 -51.63 -59.29 -20.67
C ALA A 718 -51.21 -59.94 -22.00
N ASP A 719 -52.18 -60.53 -22.69
CA ASP A 719 -51.95 -61.18 -23.99
C ASP A 719 -52.01 -60.18 -25.15
N ASN A 720 -52.70 -59.05 -24.96
CA ASN A 720 -52.92 -58.01 -25.96
C ASN A 720 -53.07 -56.62 -25.34
N GLY A 721 -52.94 -55.60 -26.19
CA GLY A 721 -53.06 -54.20 -25.80
C GLY A 721 -51.74 -53.60 -25.34
N SER A 722 -51.74 -52.30 -25.08
CA SER A 722 -50.62 -51.57 -24.49
C SER A 722 -51.06 -50.97 -23.18
N ALA A 723 -50.18 -50.97 -22.19
CA ALA A 723 -50.47 -50.32 -20.92
C ALA A 723 -50.71 -48.82 -21.16
N PRO A 724 -51.60 -48.18 -20.37
CA PRO A 724 -51.81 -46.75 -20.47
C PRO A 724 -50.47 -45.99 -20.35
N PRO A 725 -50.25 -44.94 -21.15
CA PRO A 725 -49.04 -44.15 -21.02
C PRO A 725 -49.00 -43.45 -19.66
N ALA A 726 -47.81 -43.32 -19.07
CA ALA A 726 -47.61 -42.33 -18.00
C ALA A 726 -47.77 -40.94 -18.62
N GLN A 727 -48.72 -40.14 -18.13
CA GLN A 727 -49.05 -38.86 -18.74
C GLN A 727 -48.56 -37.65 -17.94
N TYR A 728 -48.31 -37.79 -16.64
CA TYR A 728 -48.23 -36.66 -15.73
C TYR A 728 -47.01 -36.72 -14.78
N TYR A 729 -46.36 -35.57 -14.57
CA TYR A 729 -45.31 -35.33 -13.57
C TYR A 729 -45.94 -34.89 -12.25
N TYR A 730 -45.82 -35.73 -11.23
CA TYR A 730 -46.42 -35.49 -9.92
C TYR A 730 -45.39 -34.94 -8.94
N GLU A 731 -45.79 -33.98 -8.10
CA GLU A 731 -45.02 -33.60 -6.91
C GLU A 731 -45.62 -34.30 -5.67
N ALA A 732 -44.85 -34.43 -4.59
CA ALA A 732 -45.37 -35.02 -3.35
C ALA A 732 -46.59 -34.24 -2.82
N GLY A 733 -47.66 -34.95 -2.48
CA GLY A 733 -48.96 -34.37 -2.09
C GLY A 733 -49.98 -34.25 -3.24
N ASP A 734 -49.57 -34.46 -4.49
CA ASP A 734 -50.51 -34.49 -5.62
C ASP A 734 -51.49 -35.66 -5.52
N THR A 735 -52.69 -35.44 -6.05
CA THR A 735 -53.67 -36.51 -6.26
C THR A 735 -53.45 -37.18 -7.61
N VAL A 736 -53.11 -38.46 -7.58
CA VAL A 736 -52.97 -39.36 -8.73
C VAL A 736 -54.29 -40.08 -8.94
N VAL A 737 -54.94 -39.86 -10.08
CA VAL A 737 -56.10 -40.68 -10.49
C VAL A 737 -55.60 -41.82 -11.35
N LEU A 738 -55.74 -43.06 -10.86
CA LEU A 738 -55.22 -44.23 -11.57
C LEU A 738 -55.96 -44.48 -12.88
N SER A 739 -55.22 -44.82 -13.92
CA SER A 739 -55.79 -45.08 -15.25
C SER A 739 -56.67 -46.33 -15.24
N GLY A 740 -57.69 -46.36 -16.09
CA GLY A 740 -58.37 -47.60 -16.45
C GLY A 740 -57.44 -48.59 -17.18
N ARG A 741 -57.95 -49.79 -17.49
CA ARG A 741 -57.18 -50.80 -18.26
C ARG A 741 -56.78 -50.36 -19.67
N GLY A 742 -57.41 -49.31 -20.20
CA GLY A 742 -57.29 -48.92 -21.61
C GLY A 742 -57.67 -50.10 -22.52
N ASP A 743 -56.75 -50.45 -23.41
CA ASP A 743 -56.91 -51.56 -24.36
C ASP A 743 -56.29 -52.88 -23.88
N LEU A 744 -55.78 -52.93 -22.63
CA LEU A 744 -55.22 -54.15 -22.07
C LEU A 744 -56.28 -55.27 -22.00
N ALA A 745 -55.89 -56.44 -22.49
CA ALA A 745 -56.71 -57.64 -22.44
C ALA A 745 -55.87 -58.87 -22.16
N ARG A 746 -56.39 -59.76 -21.32
CA ARG A 746 -55.83 -61.07 -21.01
C ARG A 746 -56.93 -62.12 -21.15
N ALA A 747 -56.71 -63.11 -22.00
CA ALA A 747 -57.73 -64.08 -22.36
C ALA A 747 -58.09 -64.96 -21.14
N GLY A 748 -59.38 -65.02 -20.80
CA GLY A 748 -59.87 -65.75 -19.62
C GLY A 748 -59.80 -64.97 -18.30
N PHE A 749 -59.33 -63.71 -18.32
CA PHE A 749 -59.18 -62.89 -17.12
C PHE A 749 -59.89 -61.53 -17.24
N GLY A 750 -60.40 -61.04 -16.12
CA GLY A 750 -60.89 -59.69 -15.93
C GLY A 750 -59.81 -58.79 -15.35
N PHE A 751 -59.92 -57.47 -15.58
CA PHE A 751 -59.01 -56.47 -15.00
C PHE A 751 -59.57 -55.97 -13.68
N ALA A 752 -58.81 -56.08 -12.60
CA ALA A 752 -59.20 -55.71 -11.23
C ALA A 752 -58.38 -54.52 -10.67
N GLY A 753 -57.81 -53.69 -11.56
CA GLY A 753 -57.03 -52.52 -11.16
C GLY A 753 -55.52 -52.77 -11.23
N TRP A 754 -54.78 -52.16 -10.32
CA TRP A 754 -53.33 -52.09 -10.35
C TRP A 754 -52.70 -52.55 -9.05
N MET A 755 -51.42 -52.93 -9.10
CA MET A 755 -50.68 -53.45 -7.95
C MET A 755 -49.21 -53.03 -7.99
N THR A 756 -48.60 -52.83 -6.82
CA THR A 756 -47.21 -52.32 -6.75
C THR A 756 -46.15 -53.36 -7.11
N GLU A 757 -46.49 -54.65 -7.05
CA GLU A 757 -45.57 -55.75 -7.36
C GLU A 757 -46.19 -56.65 -8.43
N ALA A 758 -45.38 -57.20 -9.33
CA ALA A 758 -45.87 -58.04 -10.43
C ALA A 758 -46.48 -59.38 -9.97
N ASP A 759 -46.01 -59.91 -8.84
CA ASP A 759 -46.31 -61.26 -8.34
C ASP A 759 -47.59 -61.37 -7.49
N GLY A 760 -48.29 -60.26 -7.26
CA GLY A 760 -49.50 -60.23 -6.42
C GLY A 760 -49.27 -59.88 -4.97
N SER A 761 -48.01 -59.76 -4.51
CA SER A 761 -47.70 -59.51 -3.10
C SER A 761 -47.80 -58.04 -2.67
N GLY A 762 -47.87 -57.13 -3.66
CA GLY A 762 -47.90 -55.69 -3.47
C GLY A 762 -49.26 -55.13 -3.01
N ALA A 763 -49.29 -53.83 -2.74
CA ALA A 763 -50.54 -53.13 -2.46
C ALA A 763 -51.42 -53.10 -3.73
N SER A 764 -52.72 -53.32 -3.56
CA SER A 764 -53.71 -53.32 -4.65
C SER A 764 -54.53 -52.04 -4.66
N PHE A 765 -54.77 -51.49 -5.85
CA PHE A 765 -55.54 -50.28 -6.08
C PHE A 765 -56.58 -50.50 -7.18
N LEU A 766 -57.73 -49.85 -7.08
CA LEU A 766 -58.77 -49.90 -8.09
C LEU A 766 -58.43 -49.01 -9.28
N ALA A 767 -59.03 -49.32 -10.43
CA ALA A 767 -59.01 -48.40 -11.57
C ALA A 767 -59.77 -47.12 -11.22
N GLU A 768 -59.31 -45.96 -11.70
CA GLU A 768 -59.92 -44.65 -11.44
C GLU A 768 -59.90 -44.21 -9.96
N GLU A 769 -59.18 -44.95 -9.10
CA GLU A 769 -58.96 -44.57 -7.71
C GLU A 769 -58.09 -43.31 -7.62
N ALA A 770 -58.47 -42.38 -6.74
CA ALA A 770 -57.72 -41.17 -6.46
C ALA A 770 -56.83 -41.38 -5.23
N LEU A 771 -55.52 -41.36 -5.43
CA LEU A 771 -54.48 -41.62 -4.43
C LEU A 771 -53.62 -40.38 -4.22
N VAL A 772 -53.16 -40.12 -2.99
CA VAL A 772 -52.26 -39.00 -2.69
C VAL A 772 -50.81 -39.47 -2.68
N LEU A 773 -49.97 -38.89 -3.56
CA LEU A 773 -48.55 -39.21 -3.63
C LEU A 773 -47.82 -38.81 -2.34
N GLY A 774 -47.04 -39.73 -1.78
CA GLY A 774 -46.37 -39.61 -0.49
C GLY A 774 -47.22 -40.04 0.72
N THR A 775 -48.53 -40.23 0.56
CA THR A 775 -49.42 -40.74 1.62
C THR A 775 -49.91 -42.15 1.31
N ASP A 776 -50.55 -42.35 0.15
CA ASP A 776 -51.15 -43.63 -0.25
C ASP A 776 -50.20 -44.47 -1.12
N ILE A 777 -49.37 -43.79 -1.91
CA ILE A 777 -48.29 -44.37 -2.72
C ILE A 777 -46.97 -43.63 -2.45
N PRO A 778 -45.80 -44.30 -2.46
CA PRO A 778 -44.52 -43.64 -2.17
C PRO A 778 -44.20 -42.49 -3.14
N ALA A 779 -43.63 -41.39 -2.63
CA ALA A 779 -43.18 -40.26 -3.43
C ALA A 779 -41.87 -40.57 -4.17
N GLN A 780 -41.97 -41.44 -5.17
CA GLN A 780 -40.88 -41.86 -6.04
C GLN A 780 -41.44 -42.32 -7.39
N ASN A 781 -40.58 -42.46 -8.40
CA ASN A 781 -40.97 -43.10 -9.65
C ASN A 781 -41.44 -44.53 -9.36
N SER A 782 -42.65 -44.86 -9.81
CA SER A 782 -43.30 -46.14 -9.48
C SER A 782 -43.86 -46.82 -10.73
N VAL A 783 -43.78 -48.15 -10.76
CA VAL A 783 -44.40 -48.99 -11.78
C VAL A 783 -45.56 -49.74 -11.14
N LEU A 784 -46.76 -49.60 -11.69
CA LEU A 784 -47.96 -50.29 -11.27
C LEU A 784 -48.30 -51.38 -12.29
N TYR A 785 -48.43 -52.61 -11.80
CA TYR A 785 -48.68 -53.81 -12.58
C TYR A 785 -50.18 -54.10 -12.67
N ALA A 786 -50.69 -54.46 -13.84
CA ALA A 786 -52.10 -54.82 -14.00
C ALA A 786 -52.48 -56.01 -13.11
N ARG A 787 -53.57 -55.90 -12.37
CA ARG A 787 -54.15 -56.97 -11.56
C ARG A 787 -55.21 -57.70 -12.37
N TRP A 788 -55.03 -59.00 -12.54
CA TRP A 788 -55.94 -59.87 -13.29
C TRP A 788 -56.65 -60.85 -12.35
N PHE A 789 -57.92 -61.16 -12.62
CA PHE A 789 -58.69 -62.19 -11.92
C PHE A 789 -59.36 -63.12 -12.93
N ASP A 790 -59.60 -64.38 -12.56
CA ASP A 790 -60.29 -65.32 -13.45
C ASP A 790 -61.68 -64.78 -13.82
N SER A 791 -61.97 -64.69 -15.12
CA SER A 791 -63.26 -64.21 -15.61
C SER A 791 -64.05 -65.38 -16.18
N TYR A 792 -65.21 -65.64 -15.58
CA TYR A 792 -66.15 -66.67 -16.03
C TYR A 792 -67.34 -66.07 -16.78
N ASN A 793 -67.82 -66.76 -17.79
CA ASN A 793 -69.12 -66.53 -18.41
C ASN A 793 -70.19 -67.41 -17.76
N ILE A 794 -71.45 -67.03 -17.95
CA ILE A 794 -72.59 -67.88 -17.57
C ILE A 794 -72.48 -69.23 -18.29
N GLY A 795 -72.53 -70.32 -17.52
CA GLY A 795 -72.43 -71.70 -17.98
C GLY A 795 -71.02 -72.31 -17.87
N ASP A 796 -69.98 -71.49 -17.70
CA ASP A 796 -68.60 -71.97 -17.51
C ASP A 796 -68.50 -72.81 -16.22
N GLU A 797 -67.54 -73.74 -16.19
CA GLU A 797 -67.22 -74.51 -14.99
C GLU A 797 -66.38 -73.63 -14.04
N GLY A 798 -66.91 -73.39 -12.84
CA GLY A 798 -66.29 -72.61 -11.78
C GLY A 798 -65.21 -73.40 -11.02
N PRO A 799 -64.54 -72.76 -10.07
CA PRO A 799 -63.36 -73.30 -9.39
C PRO A 799 -63.65 -74.52 -8.52
N ALA A 800 -64.91 -74.80 -8.18
CA ALA A 800 -65.32 -76.00 -7.45
C ALA A 800 -65.98 -77.07 -8.34
N GLY A 801 -65.87 -76.94 -9.67
CA GLY A 801 -66.50 -77.83 -10.65
C GLY A 801 -68.00 -77.59 -10.86
N GLY A 802 -68.57 -76.55 -10.27
CA GLY A 802 -69.96 -76.14 -10.48
C GLY A 802 -70.13 -75.32 -11.75
N HIS A 803 -71.37 -75.04 -12.18
CA HIS A 803 -71.60 -74.17 -13.35
C HIS A 803 -72.01 -72.76 -12.94
N ILE A 804 -71.37 -71.74 -13.51
CA ILE A 804 -71.60 -70.33 -13.20
C ILE A 804 -72.99 -69.90 -13.67
N PHE A 805 -73.86 -69.51 -12.75
CA PHE A 805 -75.24 -69.09 -13.07
C PHE A 805 -75.49 -67.61 -12.82
N TYR A 806 -74.60 -66.91 -12.12
CA TYR A 806 -74.77 -65.50 -11.86
C TYR A 806 -73.43 -64.76 -11.80
N ILE A 807 -73.39 -63.57 -12.38
CA ILE A 807 -72.27 -62.63 -12.33
C ILE A 807 -72.81 -61.37 -11.68
N ASN A 808 -72.26 -60.99 -10.52
CA ASN A 808 -72.66 -59.80 -9.78
C ASN A 808 -72.46 -58.55 -10.67
N PRO A 809 -73.54 -57.81 -11.01
CA PRO A 809 -73.43 -56.64 -11.87
C PRO A 809 -72.85 -55.43 -11.12
N ASN A 810 -72.72 -55.47 -9.80
CA ASN A 810 -72.10 -54.40 -9.02
C ASN A 810 -70.65 -54.18 -9.52
N PRO A 811 -70.27 -52.97 -9.99
CA PRO A 811 -68.89 -52.69 -10.38
C PRO A 811 -67.92 -52.71 -9.18
N ASN A 812 -68.42 -52.47 -7.96
CA ASN A 812 -67.63 -52.44 -6.71
C ASN A 812 -67.83 -53.69 -5.84
N TRP A 813 -68.25 -54.79 -6.47
CA TRP A 813 -68.55 -56.08 -5.84
C TRP A 813 -67.49 -56.56 -4.83
N GLU A 814 -66.21 -56.26 -5.03
CA GLU A 814 -65.12 -56.71 -4.15
C GLU A 814 -65.21 -56.07 -2.75
N VAL A 815 -65.64 -54.81 -2.67
CA VAL A 815 -65.73 -54.05 -1.42
C VAL A 815 -67.13 -54.13 -0.83
N ASP A 816 -68.16 -54.00 -1.67
CA ASP A 816 -69.55 -53.93 -1.21
C ASP A 816 -70.11 -55.31 -0.83
N ASP A 817 -69.80 -56.32 -1.64
CA ASP A 817 -70.45 -57.64 -1.56
C ASP A 817 -69.49 -58.76 -1.15
N GLY A 818 -68.20 -58.66 -1.53
CA GLY A 818 -67.15 -59.65 -1.27
C GLY A 818 -67.19 -60.89 -2.16
N TRP A 819 -67.95 -60.88 -3.27
CA TRP A 819 -68.04 -61.98 -4.25
C TRP A 819 -68.46 -61.46 -5.62
N ARG A 820 -67.98 -62.10 -6.69
CA ARG A 820 -68.31 -61.75 -8.09
C ARG A 820 -69.20 -62.79 -8.76
N PHE A 821 -68.98 -64.06 -8.49
CA PHE A 821 -69.61 -65.15 -9.23
C PHE A 821 -70.43 -66.05 -8.31
N MET A 822 -71.47 -66.69 -8.84
CA MET A 822 -72.11 -67.82 -8.20
C MET A 822 -72.14 -69.04 -9.11
N GLU A 823 -71.83 -70.20 -8.55
CA GLU A 823 -71.84 -71.50 -9.23
C GLU A 823 -72.86 -72.46 -8.60
N ALA A 824 -73.51 -73.24 -9.47
CA ALA A 824 -74.41 -74.32 -9.08
C ALA A 824 -73.60 -75.61 -8.92
N ALA A 825 -73.77 -76.30 -7.80
CA ALA A 825 -73.01 -77.51 -7.49
C ALA A 825 -73.16 -78.58 -8.59
N PRO A 826 -72.11 -79.37 -8.88
CA PRO A 826 -72.14 -80.37 -9.94
C PRO A 826 -73.31 -81.36 -9.83
N VAL A 827 -73.75 -81.93 -10.96
CA VAL A 827 -74.93 -82.80 -11.03
C VAL A 827 -74.88 -83.96 -10.02
N ASP A 828 -73.70 -84.53 -9.80
CA ASP A 828 -73.45 -85.68 -8.91
C ASP A 828 -73.55 -85.36 -7.41
N THR A 829 -73.63 -84.08 -7.05
CA THR A 829 -73.79 -83.62 -5.65
C THR A 829 -75.25 -83.42 -5.23
N GLU A 830 -76.21 -83.73 -6.11
CA GLU A 830 -77.63 -83.48 -5.85
C GLU A 830 -78.18 -84.35 -4.71
N PHE A 831 -79.02 -83.77 -3.87
CA PHE A 831 -79.84 -84.53 -2.93
C PHE A 831 -81.27 -84.67 -3.45
N VAL A 832 -81.72 -85.91 -3.58
CA VAL A 832 -83.08 -86.24 -4.02
C VAL A 832 -84.00 -86.55 -2.84
N ASN A 833 -85.29 -86.27 -3.00
CA ASN A 833 -86.31 -86.59 -2.01
C ASN A 833 -86.00 -86.04 -0.61
N ARG A 834 -85.88 -84.71 -0.53
CA ARG A 834 -85.56 -83.99 0.72
C ARG A 834 -86.71 -83.11 1.15
N SER A 835 -86.94 -83.09 2.46
CA SER A 835 -87.83 -82.11 3.09
C SER A 835 -87.09 -80.79 3.27
N TRP A 836 -87.82 -79.69 3.21
CA TRP A 836 -87.26 -78.36 3.47
C TRP A 836 -87.04 -78.14 4.97
N GLY A 837 -88.02 -78.54 5.80
CA GLY A 837 -88.01 -78.32 7.25
C GLY A 837 -89.34 -78.70 7.93
N THR A 838 -89.66 -78.04 9.04
CA THR A 838 -90.89 -78.26 9.82
C THR A 838 -91.93 -77.12 9.66
N GLU A 839 -93.18 -77.38 10.02
CA GLU A 839 -94.33 -76.46 9.91
C GLU A 839 -94.50 -75.54 11.15
N ALA A 840 -93.53 -75.56 12.08
CA ALA A 840 -93.73 -75.04 13.44
C ALA A 840 -93.62 -73.51 13.55
N ASN A 841 -92.68 -72.85 12.85
CA ASN A 841 -92.44 -71.40 12.95
C ASN A 841 -91.90 -70.81 11.64
N LEU A 842 -92.13 -69.51 11.44
CA LEU A 842 -91.51 -68.71 10.38
C LEU A 842 -90.05 -68.41 10.77
N ILE A 843 -89.11 -68.76 9.91
CA ILE A 843 -87.67 -68.54 10.04
C ILE A 843 -87.29 -67.14 9.53
N GLY A 844 -88.05 -66.58 8.59
CA GLY A 844 -87.87 -65.20 8.12
C GLY A 844 -86.76 -65.03 7.10
N THR A 845 -86.75 -65.90 6.08
CA THR A 845 -85.79 -65.84 4.97
C THR A 845 -86.24 -64.87 3.87
N ALA A 846 -85.30 -64.44 3.03
CA ALA A 846 -85.52 -63.49 1.95
C ALA A 846 -85.49 -64.16 0.57
N ALA A 847 -86.17 -63.57 -0.41
CA ALA A 847 -86.19 -64.09 -1.79
C ALA A 847 -85.00 -63.62 -2.64
N ALA A 848 -84.42 -62.47 -2.29
CA ALA A 848 -83.50 -61.72 -3.15
C ALA A 848 -82.22 -62.48 -3.53
N LEU A 849 -81.61 -62.08 -4.66
CA LEU A 849 -80.27 -62.51 -5.07
C LEU A 849 -79.24 -62.14 -3.99
N GLY A 850 -78.36 -63.07 -3.63
CA GLY A 850 -77.36 -62.89 -2.57
C GLY A 850 -77.76 -63.42 -1.20
N GLU A 851 -79.04 -63.76 -0.99
CA GLU A 851 -79.59 -64.18 0.31
C GLU A 851 -79.52 -65.69 0.56
N GLY A 852 -79.11 -66.51 -0.40
CA GLY A 852 -79.10 -67.96 -0.21
C GLY A 852 -78.26 -68.42 0.98
N LEU A 853 -77.08 -67.82 1.16
CA LEU A 853 -76.18 -68.15 2.26
C LEU A 853 -76.73 -67.72 3.64
N SER A 854 -77.26 -66.50 3.75
CA SER A 854 -77.86 -65.97 4.98
C SER A 854 -79.10 -66.79 5.36
N ASN A 855 -79.95 -67.08 4.38
CA ASN A 855 -81.13 -67.93 4.54
C ASN A 855 -80.76 -69.34 4.99
N THR A 856 -79.81 -69.98 4.31
CA THR A 856 -79.36 -71.34 4.64
C THR A 856 -78.85 -71.39 6.07
N THR A 857 -78.04 -70.41 6.49
CA THR A 857 -77.54 -70.30 7.86
C THR A 857 -78.69 -70.15 8.87
N ALA A 858 -79.68 -69.31 8.57
CA ALA A 858 -80.85 -69.09 9.43
C ALA A 858 -81.71 -70.35 9.56
N VAL A 859 -81.94 -71.08 8.46
CA VAL A 859 -82.70 -72.34 8.44
C VAL A 859 -81.94 -73.42 9.21
N VAL A 860 -80.64 -73.54 8.97
CA VAL A 860 -79.76 -74.49 9.65
C VAL A 860 -79.74 -74.26 11.16
N THR A 861 -79.66 -73.01 11.59
CA THR A 861 -79.68 -72.62 13.01
C THR A 861 -81.03 -72.90 13.65
N SER A 862 -82.12 -72.55 12.97
CA SER A 862 -83.48 -72.71 13.50
C SER A 862 -83.92 -74.17 13.60
N LEU A 863 -83.33 -75.05 12.78
CA LEU A 863 -83.67 -76.46 12.67
C LEU A 863 -82.54 -77.39 13.14
N ALA A 864 -81.67 -76.93 14.05
CA ALA A 864 -80.47 -77.66 14.47
C ALA A 864 -80.72 -79.14 14.89
N ASP A 865 -81.83 -79.42 15.56
CA ASP A 865 -82.20 -80.77 16.04
C ASP A 865 -83.22 -81.49 15.13
N TYR A 866 -83.57 -80.91 13.97
CA TYR A 866 -84.58 -81.46 13.08
C TYR A 866 -84.03 -82.59 12.21
N ASN A 867 -84.76 -83.71 12.17
CA ASN A 867 -84.54 -84.87 11.30
C ASN A 867 -83.08 -85.39 11.26
N GLY A 868 -82.32 -85.24 12.36
CA GLY A 868 -80.91 -85.64 12.41
C GLY A 868 -80.01 -84.93 11.39
N GLY A 869 -80.40 -83.76 10.90
CA GLY A 869 -79.70 -83.01 9.85
C GLY A 869 -80.09 -83.37 8.42
N ASP A 870 -81.00 -84.33 8.19
CA ASP A 870 -81.40 -84.74 6.84
C ASP A 870 -82.53 -83.85 6.28
N TYR A 871 -82.19 -82.59 5.95
CA TYR A 871 -83.10 -81.62 5.32
C TYR A 871 -82.34 -80.65 4.40
N ALA A 872 -83.07 -79.99 3.51
CA ALA A 872 -82.51 -79.30 2.35
C ALA A 872 -81.35 -78.34 2.65
N ALA A 873 -81.56 -77.38 3.56
CA ALA A 873 -80.55 -76.38 3.88
C ALA A 873 -79.32 -76.97 4.58
N ARG A 874 -79.49 -77.97 5.47
CA ARG A 874 -78.38 -78.63 6.15
C ARG A 874 -77.53 -79.44 5.19
N LEU A 875 -78.15 -80.19 4.27
CA LEU A 875 -77.43 -80.97 3.28
C LEU A 875 -76.61 -80.09 2.33
N ALA A 876 -77.16 -78.93 1.94
CA ALA A 876 -76.41 -77.96 1.15
C ALA A 876 -75.25 -77.34 1.94
N ALA A 877 -75.46 -76.97 3.21
CA ALA A 877 -74.44 -76.38 4.07
C ALA A 877 -73.32 -77.35 4.49
N ASP A 878 -73.63 -78.65 4.61
CA ASP A 878 -72.67 -79.69 4.98
C ASP A 878 -71.95 -80.28 3.75
N LEU A 879 -72.32 -79.86 2.53
CA LEU A 879 -71.69 -80.33 1.31
C LEU A 879 -70.22 -79.88 1.28
N VAL A 880 -69.32 -80.86 1.12
CA VAL A 880 -67.92 -80.62 0.80
C VAL A 880 -67.62 -81.28 -0.54
N PHE A 881 -67.30 -80.48 -1.55
CA PHE A 881 -66.99 -80.95 -2.89
C PHE A 881 -65.77 -80.22 -3.44
N ASP A 882 -64.86 -80.99 -4.06
CA ASP A 882 -63.56 -80.53 -4.59
C ASP A 882 -62.74 -79.61 -3.66
N GLY A 883 -62.85 -79.85 -2.34
CA GLY A 883 -62.16 -79.07 -1.31
C GLY A 883 -62.91 -77.83 -0.80
N TYR A 884 -64.07 -77.51 -1.38
CA TYR A 884 -64.91 -76.37 -0.98
C TYR A 884 -66.07 -76.80 -0.08
N ALA A 885 -66.29 -76.06 1.01
CA ALA A 885 -67.25 -76.37 2.08
C ALA A 885 -68.22 -75.21 2.38
N ASP A 886 -68.25 -74.21 1.51
CA ASP A 886 -69.00 -72.95 1.59
C ASP A 886 -70.28 -72.96 0.72
N TRP A 887 -70.82 -74.16 0.46
CA TRP A 887 -72.04 -74.37 -0.28
C TRP A 887 -73.29 -74.00 0.54
N PHE A 888 -74.35 -73.54 -0.13
CA PHE A 888 -75.61 -73.14 0.48
C PHE A 888 -76.82 -73.50 -0.38
N LEU A 889 -78.02 -73.48 0.20
CA LEU A 889 -79.28 -73.65 -0.54
C LEU A 889 -79.66 -72.30 -1.17
N PRO A 890 -79.80 -72.20 -2.51
CA PRO A 890 -80.05 -70.93 -3.19
C PRO A 890 -81.38 -70.31 -2.76
N SER A 891 -81.44 -68.98 -2.66
CA SER A 891 -82.69 -68.24 -2.48
C SER A 891 -83.63 -68.43 -3.68
N GLN A 892 -84.87 -67.96 -3.56
CA GLN A 892 -85.84 -68.05 -4.65
C GLN A 892 -85.30 -67.41 -5.92
N ASP A 893 -84.76 -66.19 -5.86
CA ASP A 893 -84.27 -65.48 -7.04
C ASP A 893 -82.98 -66.12 -7.59
N GLU A 894 -82.09 -66.64 -6.72
CA GLU A 894 -80.90 -67.39 -7.16
C GLU A 894 -81.28 -68.68 -7.89
N LEU A 895 -82.28 -69.41 -7.39
CA LEU A 895 -82.77 -70.63 -8.03
C LEU A 895 -83.51 -70.34 -9.35
N ILE A 896 -84.17 -69.18 -9.45
CA ILE A 896 -84.76 -68.68 -10.70
C ILE A 896 -83.66 -68.40 -11.72
N GLU A 897 -82.57 -67.75 -11.33
CA GLU A 897 -81.40 -67.54 -12.22
C GLU A 897 -80.77 -68.88 -12.63
N MET A 898 -80.60 -69.84 -11.72
CA MET A 898 -80.13 -71.19 -12.07
C MET A 898 -81.02 -71.83 -13.15
N TYR A 899 -82.35 -71.71 -13.06
CA TYR A 899 -83.27 -72.20 -14.08
C TYR A 899 -83.14 -71.45 -15.41
N GLN A 900 -83.18 -70.11 -15.39
CA GLN A 900 -83.10 -69.33 -16.62
C GLN A 900 -81.75 -69.51 -17.32
N ARG A 901 -80.65 -69.40 -16.58
CA ARG A 901 -79.30 -69.42 -17.13
C ARG A 901 -78.82 -70.82 -17.49
N LEU A 902 -78.87 -71.74 -16.53
CA LEU A 902 -78.25 -73.05 -16.71
C LEU A 902 -79.15 -74.08 -17.38
N ARG A 903 -80.47 -73.89 -17.34
CA ARG A 903 -81.44 -74.80 -17.97
C ARG A 903 -82.05 -74.24 -19.25
N VAL A 904 -82.57 -73.01 -19.24
CA VAL A 904 -83.25 -72.46 -20.43
C VAL A 904 -82.25 -71.95 -21.47
N GLU A 905 -81.24 -71.18 -21.04
CA GLU A 905 -80.29 -70.54 -21.94
C GLU A 905 -79.16 -71.50 -22.39
N GLN A 906 -78.54 -72.22 -21.44
CA GLN A 906 -77.33 -73.01 -21.71
C GLN A 906 -77.56 -74.53 -21.76
N ASP A 907 -78.49 -75.07 -20.94
CA ASP A 907 -78.72 -76.52 -20.73
C ASP A 907 -77.44 -77.33 -20.41
N VAL A 908 -76.57 -76.80 -19.52
CA VAL A 908 -75.24 -77.37 -19.22
C VAL A 908 -75.12 -78.07 -17.87
N ALA A 909 -76.00 -77.76 -16.90
CA ALA A 909 -75.82 -78.17 -15.49
C ALA A 909 -76.61 -79.43 -15.06
N GLY A 910 -77.16 -80.19 -16.00
CA GLY A 910 -77.73 -81.52 -15.72
C GLY A 910 -78.98 -81.55 -14.84
N PHE A 911 -79.78 -80.47 -14.79
CA PHE A 911 -81.02 -80.45 -14.00
C PHE A 911 -82.09 -81.42 -14.53
N GLU A 912 -82.60 -82.27 -13.64
CA GLU A 912 -83.74 -83.15 -13.89
C GLU A 912 -85.07 -82.40 -14.01
N ASN A 913 -86.04 -82.97 -14.74
CA ASN A 913 -87.41 -82.46 -14.88
C ASN A 913 -88.22 -82.61 -13.57
N ALA A 914 -87.87 -81.84 -12.55
CA ALA A 914 -88.41 -81.93 -11.19
C ALA A 914 -88.46 -80.57 -10.50
N HIS A 915 -89.02 -80.54 -9.29
CA HIS A 915 -88.97 -79.37 -8.41
C HIS A 915 -87.67 -79.36 -7.60
N TYR A 916 -87.13 -78.17 -7.39
CA TYR A 916 -85.96 -77.91 -6.55
C TYR A 916 -86.32 -76.93 -5.46
N TRP A 917 -85.88 -77.20 -4.24
CA TRP A 917 -86.08 -76.29 -3.11
C TRP A 917 -85.22 -75.04 -3.24
N SER A 918 -85.79 -73.89 -2.93
CA SER A 918 -85.05 -72.68 -2.55
C SER A 918 -84.92 -72.59 -1.03
N SER A 919 -84.05 -71.74 -0.51
CA SER A 919 -83.94 -71.40 0.92
C SER A 919 -84.98 -70.37 1.37
N THR A 920 -85.83 -69.89 0.45
CA THR A 920 -86.86 -68.90 0.73
C THR A 920 -88.14 -69.56 1.23
N GLU A 921 -88.61 -69.07 2.38
CA GLU A 921 -89.79 -69.51 3.08
C GLU A 921 -90.97 -68.64 2.64
N GLU A 922 -92.12 -69.25 2.32
CA GLU A 922 -93.33 -68.50 1.95
C GLU A 922 -94.20 -68.25 3.18
N THR A 923 -94.41 -69.30 3.97
CA THR A 923 -95.23 -69.26 5.18
C THR A 923 -94.63 -70.17 6.25
N ALA A 924 -95.20 -70.17 7.46
CA ALA A 924 -94.79 -71.11 8.49
C ALA A 924 -94.89 -72.59 8.03
N ALA A 925 -95.78 -72.91 7.08
CA ALA A 925 -96.00 -74.27 6.57
C ALA A 925 -95.32 -74.55 5.22
N ASN A 926 -95.07 -73.54 4.38
CA ASN A 926 -94.60 -73.73 3.01
C ASN A 926 -93.25 -73.04 2.73
N ALA A 927 -92.51 -73.59 1.77
CA ALA A 927 -91.31 -73.00 1.19
C ALA A 927 -91.38 -72.96 -0.34
N TRP A 928 -90.61 -72.05 -0.93
CA TRP A 928 -90.56 -71.85 -2.37
C TRP A 928 -89.71 -72.91 -3.06
N SER A 929 -90.16 -73.32 -4.24
CA SER A 929 -89.49 -74.26 -5.12
C SER A 929 -89.59 -73.81 -6.58
N LYS A 930 -88.63 -74.21 -7.41
CA LYS A 930 -88.64 -73.98 -8.86
C LYS A 930 -88.84 -75.28 -9.61
N SER A 931 -89.82 -75.32 -10.52
CA SER A 931 -89.99 -76.43 -11.46
C SER A 931 -89.02 -76.31 -12.63
N PHE A 932 -88.06 -77.22 -12.75
CA PHE A 932 -87.15 -77.27 -13.90
C PHE A 932 -87.75 -77.98 -15.13
N ASN A 933 -88.98 -78.48 -15.01
CA ASN A 933 -89.77 -79.02 -16.12
C ASN A 933 -90.64 -77.95 -16.80
N THR A 934 -91.31 -77.10 -16.00
CA THR A 934 -92.30 -76.12 -16.49
C THR A 934 -91.89 -74.66 -16.31
N GLY A 935 -90.85 -74.38 -15.52
CA GLY A 935 -90.42 -73.04 -15.14
C GLY A 935 -91.30 -72.35 -14.10
N ALA A 936 -92.30 -73.04 -13.56
CA ALA A 936 -93.21 -72.50 -12.55
C ALA A 936 -92.50 -72.26 -11.21
N ASP A 937 -92.82 -71.14 -10.58
CA ASP A 937 -92.49 -70.83 -9.19
C ASP A 937 -93.63 -71.36 -8.31
N ASP A 938 -93.37 -72.44 -7.59
CA ASP A 938 -94.37 -73.16 -6.81
C ASP A 938 -93.99 -73.16 -5.34
N SER A 939 -95.00 -73.19 -4.48
CA SER A 939 -94.82 -73.31 -3.04
C SER A 939 -95.38 -74.63 -2.54
N TYR A 940 -94.59 -75.35 -1.76
CA TYR A 940 -94.96 -76.67 -1.21
C TYR A 940 -94.78 -76.71 0.30
N ILE A 941 -95.54 -77.59 0.94
CA ILE A 941 -95.43 -77.86 2.38
C ILE A 941 -94.01 -78.30 2.70
N LYS A 942 -93.38 -77.71 3.73
CA LYS A 942 -91.97 -77.93 4.08
C LYS A 942 -91.61 -79.38 4.40
N THR A 943 -92.59 -80.16 4.88
CA THR A 943 -92.44 -81.58 5.19
C THR A 943 -92.48 -82.48 3.94
N ASN A 944 -92.74 -81.92 2.76
CA ASN A 944 -92.72 -82.67 1.50
C ASN A 944 -91.31 -83.16 1.19
N ALA A 945 -91.10 -84.47 1.29
CA ALA A 945 -89.81 -85.11 1.08
C ALA A 945 -89.61 -85.61 -0.37
N PHE A 946 -90.27 -85.04 -1.38
CA PHE A 946 -90.14 -85.45 -2.80
C PHE A 946 -89.50 -84.39 -3.70
N ILE A 947 -88.88 -83.35 -3.12
CA ILE A 947 -88.28 -82.24 -3.85
C ILE A 947 -86.75 -82.34 -3.76
N ARG A 948 -86.06 -81.93 -4.84
CA ARG A 948 -84.61 -82.03 -5.00
C ARG A 948 -83.89 -80.81 -4.42
N VAL A 949 -82.60 -80.95 -4.18
CA VAL A 949 -81.73 -79.90 -3.66
C VAL A 949 -80.46 -79.83 -4.51
N ARG A 950 -80.23 -78.68 -5.10
CA ARG A 950 -78.99 -78.31 -5.79
C ARG A 950 -78.38 -77.16 -5.01
N ALA A 951 -77.20 -77.37 -4.43
CA ALA A 951 -76.51 -76.32 -3.70
C ALA A 951 -75.93 -75.28 -4.68
N ALA A 952 -75.68 -74.07 -4.16
CA ALA A 952 -74.99 -73.00 -4.83
C ALA A 952 -73.81 -72.52 -3.96
N ARG A 953 -72.81 -71.93 -4.58
CA ARG A 953 -71.65 -71.31 -3.92
C ARG A 953 -71.41 -69.95 -4.56
N ARG A 954 -70.88 -68.99 -3.78
CA ARG A 954 -70.49 -67.67 -4.27
C ARG A 954 -69.01 -67.40 -3.94
N PHE A 955 -68.29 -66.74 -4.83
CA PHE A 955 -66.86 -66.45 -4.67
C PHE A 955 -66.42 -65.20 -5.43
#